data_AF-A0A356MSK8-F1
#
_entry.id   AF-A0A356MSK8-F1
#
_cell.length_a   1.000
_cell.length_b   1.000
_cell.length_c   1.000
_cell.angle_alpha   90.00
_cell.angle_beta   90.00
_cell.angle_gamma   90.00
#
_symmetry.space_group_name_H-M   'P 1'
#
loop_
_entity.id
_entity.type
_entity.pdbx_description
1 polymer ?
#
loop_
_entity_poly.entity_id
_entity_poly.type
_entity_poly.pdbx_seq_one_letter_code
_entity_poly.pdbx_strand_id
1 'polypeptide(L)'
;ISEGACDCEGNGPADGYDCEGICLSDADADGVCDEFEVAGCTDALACNYDSSATEDDASCLVFDECGVCGGDGISEGACDCEGNGPAAGYDCEGGCLSDTDGDGVCDEFEVAGCTDELACNYDPISTDEDSSCIYPDAGQDCNGDCLNDYDGDGICDEVEVSGCTSSSATNYDSSATDDDGSCEWPEGLFTGLSYELVGHDLVDGTSTYRLYADFNPDTLIQVVACFGTEEMPWAISSTEGFHQDELGGLLAHDINPELFSFFPDLEYDTWIALGGGPGSDIELQSVGLASFFSDFEANGADVLVNTAVGASLYYIPGPDGSPLSFVQDGKMLLGQFTTSGVTSVKYNLQFRDATSITHHATDLNLVFPVFGVGCTESSACNYDIDATDDDGSCYYSTEHVDCDGNCFSDIDGDGICDGQEIPGCTDAEAYNYDESATDEDGSCLAGGCFDELACNYDPMADIDVPELCEYAGPFTDCDGNCNGDYEGDGVEECDEILGCASASASNYDPLATNDDGSCVWGDGSFLGLTYEVVGDSTVEGNSTYRVYAQFDTNADVDMTALFGNAQFPWWTTTTGAFYQHPLGEDFGGNINPGFFSYFPELEYDSWLTIGAAPGDYNALAQQNMYLHLPSFNAGDDMIIDSEAGAQIFLNPGASDTQGVPDADGRLLVGQFTTNGVIFLRYNIQFELNGQLEQYEDVELTFPLIAGGCTDPSASNYDPSANFDDMGCIYDGCTDETADNFNPAANLNDGSCLYTGCMDAEADNFDSQANTGDPAAECLYTGCYDLDADNFDAQANTGDQL
;
A
#
# COMPACT_ATOMS: atom_id res chain seq x y z
N ILE A 1 -20.85 -11.79 102.07
CA ILE A 1 -21.63 -10.74 101.37
C ILE A 1 -22.99 -10.65 102.08
N SER A 2 -23.44 -9.47 102.49
CA SER A 2 -24.76 -9.28 103.09
C SER A 2 -25.87 -9.52 102.07
N GLU A 3 -27.06 -9.91 102.52
CA GLU A 3 -28.22 -10.13 101.64
C GLU A 3 -28.52 -8.84 100.84
N GLY A 4 -28.41 -8.91 99.51
CA GLY A 4 -28.59 -7.78 98.58
C GLY A 4 -27.34 -7.07 98.06
N ALA A 5 -26.13 -7.53 98.41
CA ALA A 5 -24.87 -6.99 97.85
C ALA A 5 -24.23 -7.97 96.85
N CYS A 6 -23.55 -7.44 95.84
CA CYS A 6 -22.87 -8.18 94.77
C CYS A 6 -21.38 -8.41 95.05
N ASP A 7 -20.79 -7.69 96.00
CA ASP A 7 -19.39 -7.85 96.38
C ASP A 7 -19.17 -7.82 97.90
N CYS A 8 -17.92 -8.07 98.32
CA CYS A 8 -17.55 -8.04 99.74
C CYS A 8 -17.50 -6.63 100.35
N GLU A 9 -17.61 -5.58 99.53
CA GLU A 9 -17.60 -4.17 99.94
C GLU A 9 -19.02 -3.62 100.20
N GLY A 10 -20.04 -4.37 99.80
CA GLY A 10 -21.44 -4.04 100.05
C GLY A 10 -22.12 -3.29 98.91
N ASN A 11 -21.51 -3.26 97.71
CA ASN A 11 -22.11 -2.62 96.54
C ASN A 11 -23.24 -3.49 95.99
N GLY A 12 -24.40 -2.88 95.70
CA GLY A 12 -25.48 -3.52 94.96
C GLY A 12 -25.17 -3.57 93.45
N PRO A 13 -25.99 -4.27 92.64
CA PRO A 13 -25.80 -4.27 91.20
C PRO A 13 -26.09 -2.88 90.61
N ALA A 14 -25.60 -2.63 89.40
CA ALA A 14 -25.96 -1.41 88.65
C ALA A 14 -27.48 -1.42 88.38
N ASP A 15 -28.11 -0.24 88.42
CA ASP A 15 -29.55 -0.11 88.14
C ASP A 15 -29.87 -0.75 86.77
N GLY A 16 -30.86 -1.64 86.72
CA GLY A 16 -31.25 -2.39 85.52
C GLY A 16 -30.52 -3.73 85.31
N TYR A 17 -29.40 -3.98 85.98
CA TYR A 17 -28.58 -5.20 85.83
C TYR A 17 -28.54 -6.05 87.10
N ASP A 18 -28.16 -7.33 86.99
CA ASP A 18 -27.90 -8.21 88.12
C ASP A 18 -26.43 -8.14 88.59
N CYS A 19 -26.08 -8.93 89.62
CA CYS A 19 -24.73 -8.94 90.19
C CYS A 19 -23.65 -9.51 89.26
N GLU A 20 -24.04 -10.14 88.15
CA GLU A 20 -23.16 -10.67 87.12
C GLU A 20 -23.04 -9.70 85.92
N GLY A 21 -23.73 -8.56 85.97
CA GLY A 21 -23.76 -7.56 84.89
C GLY A 21 -24.70 -7.93 83.76
N ILE A 22 -25.64 -8.85 84.01
CA ILE A 22 -26.65 -9.28 83.03
C ILE A 22 -27.90 -8.42 83.22
N CYS A 23 -28.45 -7.93 82.12
CA CYS A 23 -29.63 -7.09 82.18
C CYS A 23 -30.85 -7.85 82.74
N LEU A 24 -31.65 -7.17 83.56
CA LEU A 24 -32.85 -7.73 84.18
C LEU A 24 -34.08 -7.77 83.24
N SER A 25 -34.11 -6.92 82.20
CA SER A 25 -35.12 -6.90 81.12
C SER A 25 -34.45 -6.42 79.84
N ASP A 26 -34.19 -7.37 78.94
CA ASP A 26 -33.51 -7.22 77.67
C ASP A 26 -34.30 -8.05 76.66
N ALA A 27 -35.17 -7.37 75.91
CA ALA A 27 -36.20 -7.97 75.08
C ALA A 27 -35.65 -8.51 73.76
N ASP A 28 -34.59 -7.90 73.22
CA ASP A 28 -33.96 -8.28 71.96
C ASP A 28 -32.63 -9.05 72.14
N ALA A 29 -32.15 -9.17 73.38
CA ALA A 29 -30.97 -9.90 73.82
C ALA A 29 -29.64 -9.33 73.30
N ASP A 30 -29.59 -8.01 73.03
CA ASP A 30 -28.37 -7.32 72.57
C ASP A 30 -27.38 -6.99 73.70
N GLY A 31 -27.80 -7.14 74.97
CA GLY A 31 -27.00 -6.90 76.16
C GLY A 31 -27.14 -5.50 76.78
N VAL A 32 -27.95 -4.62 76.19
CA VAL A 32 -28.41 -3.36 76.77
C VAL A 32 -29.80 -3.58 77.39
N CYS A 33 -30.12 -2.90 78.48
CA CYS A 33 -31.46 -3.01 79.04
C CYS A 33 -32.47 -2.18 78.29
N ASP A 34 -33.71 -2.68 78.16
CA ASP A 34 -34.85 -2.00 77.52
C ASP A 34 -35.03 -0.53 77.99
N GLU A 35 -34.69 -0.23 79.26
CA GLU A 35 -34.82 1.13 79.81
C GLU A 35 -33.68 2.09 79.41
N PHE A 36 -32.62 1.57 78.81
CA PHE A 36 -31.42 2.28 78.36
C PHE A 36 -31.23 2.23 76.84
N GLU A 37 -32.17 1.65 76.10
CA GLU A 37 -32.14 1.63 74.65
C GLU A 37 -32.27 3.04 74.06
N VAL A 38 -31.45 3.33 73.05
CA VAL A 38 -31.52 4.54 72.24
C VAL A 38 -31.95 4.14 70.84
N ALA A 39 -33.18 4.53 70.48
CA ALA A 39 -33.75 4.30 69.17
C ALA A 39 -33.10 5.21 68.11
N GLY A 40 -32.61 4.63 67.00
CA GLY A 40 -32.02 5.34 65.87
C GLY A 40 -31.40 4.38 64.85
N CYS A 41 -30.87 4.89 63.74
CA CYS A 41 -30.28 4.01 62.73
C CYS A 41 -28.97 3.35 63.21
N THR A 42 -28.96 2.02 63.32
CA THR A 42 -27.78 1.24 63.78
C THR A 42 -26.88 0.76 62.64
N ASP A 43 -27.26 0.97 61.38
CA ASP A 43 -26.46 0.54 60.22
C ASP A 43 -25.32 1.53 59.95
N ALA A 44 -24.07 1.10 60.15
CA ALA A 44 -22.88 1.91 59.93
C ALA A 44 -22.66 2.37 58.47
N LEU A 45 -23.37 1.77 57.51
CA LEU A 45 -23.34 2.16 56.09
C LEU A 45 -24.46 3.14 55.71
N ALA A 46 -25.43 3.38 56.59
CA ALA A 46 -26.48 4.36 56.35
C ALA A 46 -25.96 5.79 56.50
N CYS A 47 -26.46 6.69 55.66
CA CYS A 47 -26.01 8.08 55.65
C CYS A 47 -26.47 8.90 56.87
N ASN A 48 -27.42 8.37 57.64
CA ASN A 48 -27.88 8.91 58.92
C ASN A 48 -27.61 7.95 60.10
N TYR A 49 -26.59 7.10 59.98
CA TYR A 49 -26.12 6.25 61.08
C TYR A 49 -25.91 7.04 62.38
N ASP A 50 -26.47 6.53 63.48
CA ASP A 50 -26.27 7.06 64.82
C ASP A 50 -25.49 6.05 65.67
N SER A 51 -24.22 6.36 65.94
CA SER A 51 -23.36 5.51 66.76
C SER A 51 -23.78 5.37 68.21
N SER A 52 -24.77 6.16 68.66
CA SER A 52 -25.35 6.05 69.99
C SER A 52 -26.63 5.22 70.03
N ALA A 53 -27.18 4.85 68.86
CA ALA A 53 -28.33 3.98 68.77
C ALA A 53 -27.96 2.56 69.19
N THR A 54 -28.78 2.00 70.07
CA THR A 54 -28.70 0.59 70.48
C THR A 54 -29.92 -0.20 69.99
N GLU A 55 -30.97 0.48 69.52
CA GLU A 55 -32.15 -0.14 68.90
C GLU A 55 -32.42 0.50 67.53
N ASP A 56 -32.57 -0.31 66.47
CA ASP A 56 -32.91 0.19 65.14
C ASP A 56 -34.38 0.58 65.04
N ASP A 57 -34.64 1.87 64.82
CA ASP A 57 -36.00 2.41 64.64
C ASP A 57 -36.47 2.40 63.16
N ALA A 58 -35.70 1.75 62.29
CA ALA A 58 -35.88 1.71 60.84
C ALA A 58 -35.79 3.09 60.17
N SER A 59 -35.09 4.05 60.79
CA SER A 59 -34.85 5.36 60.20
C SER A 59 -33.69 5.39 59.21
N CYS A 60 -32.96 4.29 58.99
CA CYS A 60 -31.79 4.25 58.11
C CYS A 60 -32.09 4.72 56.67
N LEU A 61 -31.31 5.69 56.19
CA LEU A 61 -31.37 6.28 54.86
C LEU A 61 -30.12 5.89 54.06
N VAL A 62 -30.29 5.81 52.74
CA VAL A 62 -29.19 5.62 51.78
C VAL A 62 -28.89 6.92 51.06
N PHE A 63 -27.65 7.08 50.60
CA PHE A 63 -27.33 8.14 49.63
C PHE A 63 -27.99 7.80 48.29
N ASP A 64 -28.59 8.81 47.65
CA ASP A 64 -28.98 8.72 46.25
C ASP A 64 -27.77 8.91 45.32
N GLU A 65 -27.97 8.80 44.02
CA GLU A 65 -26.95 8.99 42.97
C GLU A 65 -26.32 10.39 42.97
N CYS A 66 -26.96 11.36 43.65
CA CYS A 66 -26.48 12.72 43.85
C CYS A 66 -25.75 12.91 45.18
N GLY A 67 -25.53 11.84 45.95
CA GLY A 67 -24.87 11.88 47.25
C GLY A 67 -25.70 12.55 48.35
N VAL A 68 -27.03 12.68 48.16
CA VAL A 68 -27.94 13.25 49.15
C VAL A 68 -28.59 12.13 49.97
N CYS A 69 -28.49 12.25 51.29
CA CYS A 69 -29.03 11.26 52.22
C CYS A 69 -30.57 11.27 52.20
N GLY A 70 -31.19 10.20 51.69
CA GLY A 70 -32.64 10.09 51.50
C GLY A 70 -33.21 11.02 50.43
N GLY A 71 -32.40 11.39 49.42
CA GLY A 71 -32.82 12.21 48.30
C GLY A 71 -33.59 11.45 47.21
N ASP A 72 -34.20 12.19 46.28
CA ASP A 72 -35.02 11.68 45.17
C ASP A 72 -34.21 11.38 43.88
N GLY A 73 -32.87 11.52 43.91
CA GLY A 73 -31.98 11.29 42.76
C GLY A 73 -32.06 12.37 41.67
N ILE A 74 -31.58 12.03 40.47
CA ILE A 74 -31.64 12.90 39.28
C ILE A 74 -33.10 12.96 38.77
N SER A 75 -33.62 14.18 38.59
CA SER A 75 -34.97 14.38 38.08
C SER A 75 -35.12 13.91 36.63
N GLU A 76 -36.25 13.30 36.29
CA GLU A 76 -36.57 12.83 34.93
C GLU A 76 -36.36 13.94 33.87
N GLY A 77 -35.40 13.73 32.97
CA GLY A 77 -35.03 14.67 31.90
C GLY A 77 -33.84 15.59 32.17
N ALA A 78 -33.14 15.42 33.31
CA ALA A 78 -31.88 16.09 33.61
C ALA A 78 -30.69 15.14 33.45
N CYS A 79 -29.55 15.69 33.03
CA CYS A 79 -28.25 15.02 32.91
C CYS A 79 -27.40 15.14 34.17
N ASP A 80 -27.76 16.03 35.09
CA ASP A 80 -27.04 16.22 36.35
C ASP A 80 -27.97 16.52 37.53
N CYS A 81 -27.38 16.52 38.73
CA CYS A 81 -28.04 16.81 40.00
C CYS A 81 -28.47 18.28 40.15
N GLU A 82 -28.09 19.15 39.22
CA GLU A 82 -28.53 20.56 39.17
C GLU A 82 -29.78 20.75 38.29
N GLY A 83 -30.19 19.71 37.56
CA GLY A 83 -31.38 19.73 36.71
C GLY A 83 -31.12 20.22 35.28
N ASN A 84 -29.85 20.24 34.83
CA ASN A 84 -29.50 20.67 33.48
C ASN A 84 -29.82 19.56 32.47
N GLY A 85 -30.48 19.92 31.36
CA GLY A 85 -30.66 19.01 30.22
C GLY A 85 -29.46 19.04 29.27
N PRO A 86 -29.42 18.13 28.27
CA PRO A 86 -28.30 18.07 27.35
C PRO A 86 -28.28 19.29 26.42
N ALA A 87 -27.10 19.61 25.87
CA ALA A 87 -26.98 20.65 24.85
C ALA A 87 -27.77 20.26 23.60
N ALA A 88 -28.33 21.23 22.87
CA ALA A 88 -29.05 20.96 21.62
C ALA A 88 -28.10 20.25 20.63
N GLY A 89 -28.54 19.14 20.06
CA GLY A 89 -27.75 18.28 19.16
C GLY A 89 -26.99 17.15 19.83
N TYR A 90 -26.83 17.19 21.16
CA TYR A 90 -26.07 16.22 21.93
C TYR A 90 -26.95 15.47 22.94
N ASP A 91 -26.51 14.30 23.39
CA ASP A 91 -27.07 13.55 24.52
C ASP A 91 -26.47 14.00 25.87
N CYS A 92 -26.84 13.33 26.97
CA CYS A 92 -26.40 13.69 28.32
C CYS A 92 -24.94 13.33 28.60
N GLU A 93 -24.35 12.47 27.77
CA GLU A 93 -22.98 12.02 27.82
C GLU A 93 -22.07 12.86 26.90
N GLY A 94 -22.66 13.78 26.13
CA GLY A 94 -21.97 14.63 25.16
C GLY A 94 -21.79 13.98 23.79
N GLY A 95 -22.46 12.87 23.53
CA GLY A 95 -22.52 12.19 22.24
C GLY A 95 -23.44 12.91 21.28
N CYS A 96 -23.05 12.97 20.01
CA CYS A 96 -23.86 13.59 18.98
C CYS A 96 -25.10 12.76 18.62
N LEU A 97 -26.25 13.40 18.38
CA LEU A 97 -27.50 12.72 18.02
C LEU A 97 -27.60 12.31 16.54
N SER A 98 -26.83 12.95 15.65
CA SER A 98 -26.71 12.65 14.22
C SER A 98 -25.37 13.17 13.73
N ASP A 99 -24.48 12.24 13.44
CA ASP A 99 -23.09 12.44 13.02
C ASP A 99 -22.85 11.45 11.87
N THR A 100 -22.93 11.97 10.64
CA THR A 100 -22.96 11.15 9.43
C THR A 100 -21.56 10.69 9.02
N ASP A 101 -20.54 11.48 9.29
CA ASP A 101 -19.15 11.21 8.92
C ASP A 101 -18.29 10.69 10.09
N GLY A 102 -18.78 10.79 11.33
CA GLY A 102 -18.17 10.25 12.53
C GLY A 102 -17.05 11.11 13.11
N ASP A 103 -16.96 12.38 12.75
CA ASP A 103 -15.89 13.29 13.19
C ASP A 103 -16.11 13.88 14.61
N GLY A 104 -17.28 13.62 15.20
CA GLY A 104 -17.67 14.08 16.54
C GLY A 104 -18.32 15.47 16.57
N VAL A 105 -18.49 16.12 15.41
CA VAL A 105 -19.35 17.28 15.21
C VAL A 105 -20.71 16.79 14.71
N CYS A 106 -21.80 17.39 15.18
CA CYS A 106 -23.11 17.00 14.69
C CYS A 106 -23.40 17.59 13.32
N ASP A 107 -24.12 16.85 12.47
CA ASP A 107 -24.56 17.26 11.13
C ASP A 107 -25.16 18.69 11.10
N GLU A 108 -25.86 19.08 12.18
CA GLU A 108 -26.49 20.40 12.26
C GLU A 108 -25.52 21.57 12.54
N PHE A 109 -24.28 21.25 12.90
CA PHE A 109 -23.19 22.16 13.22
C PHE A 109 -22.02 22.05 12.23
N GLU A 110 -22.12 21.18 11.23
CA GLU A 110 -21.10 21.02 10.20
C GLU A 110 -20.94 22.28 9.34
N VAL A 111 -19.69 22.61 9.04
CA VAL A 111 -19.31 23.69 8.13
C VAL A 111 -18.47 23.09 7.00
N ALA A 112 -19.07 22.98 5.81
CA ALA A 112 -18.40 22.50 4.61
C ALA A 112 -17.24 23.43 4.19
N GLY A 113 -16.05 22.86 3.97
CA GLY A 113 -14.87 23.55 3.47
C GLY A 113 -13.61 22.70 3.59
N CYS A 114 -12.44 23.27 3.26
CA CYS A 114 -11.18 22.54 3.37
C CYS A 114 -10.71 22.44 4.83
N THR A 115 -10.52 21.20 5.30
CA THR A 115 -10.13 20.83 6.66
C THR A 115 -8.64 20.53 6.82
N ASP A 116 -7.90 20.40 5.71
CA ASP A 116 -6.46 20.10 5.70
C ASP A 116 -5.61 21.36 5.96
N GLU A 117 -4.85 21.38 7.06
CA GLU A 117 -3.94 22.48 7.44
C GLU A 117 -2.82 22.77 6.43
N LEU A 118 -2.52 21.82 5.52
CA LEU A 118 -1.50 21.98 4.48
C LEU A 118 -2.03 22.61 3.19
N ALA A 119 -3.35 22.79 3.05
CA ALA A 119 -3.95 23.39 1.88
C ALA A 119 -3.91 24.93 1.92
N CYS A 120 -3.72 25.56 0.77
CA CYS A 120 -3.69 27.01 0.59
C CYS A 120 -5.01 27.73 0.91
N ASN A 121 -6.12 26.99 0.92
CA ASN A 121 -7.44 27.48 1.30
C ASN A 121 -8.00 26.76 2.53
N TYR A 122 -7.15 26.22 3.40
CA TYR A 122 -7.52 25.73 4.72
C TYR A 122 -8.39 26.76 5.45
N ASP A 123 -9.53 26.31 5.97
CA ASP A 123 -10.39 27.14 6.81
C ASP A 123 -10.61 26.46 8.17
N PRO A 124 -10.08 27.01 9.28
CA PRO A 124 -10.15 26.41 10.62
C PRO A 124 -11.56 26.38 11.23
N ILE A 125 -12.58 26.91 10.54
CA ILE A 125 -13.97 26.73 10.95
C ILE A 125 -14.69 25.62 10.19
N SER A 126 -14.05 25.03 9.18
CA SER A 126 -14.61 23.89 8.45
C SER A 126 -14.55 22.66 9.32
N THR A 127 -15.63 21.89 9.30
CA THR A 127 -15.77 20.63 10.04
C THR A 127 -16.38 19.55 9.15
N ASP A 128 -16.41 19.76 7.83
CA ASP A 128 -16.86 18.79 6.84
C ASP A 128 -16.07 19.05 5.54
N GLU A 129 -15.35 18.04 5.06
CA GLU A 129 -14.46 18.15 3.91
C GLU A 129 -15.25 18.14 2.59
N ASP A 130 -15.34 19.29 1.93
CA ASP A 130 -16.13 19.44 0.69
C ASP A 130 -15.30 19.22 -0.59
N SER A 131 -14.09 18.68 -0.46
CA SER A 131 -13.12 18.51 -1.57
C SER A 131 -12.71 19.84 -2.22
N SER A 132 -12.78 20.96 -1.49
CA SER A 132 -12.34 22.26 -1.99
C SER A 132 -10.86 22.55 -1.77
N CYS A 133 -10.08 21.68 -1.10
CA CYS A 133 -8.66 21.92 -0.82
C CYS A 133 -7.81 22.15 -2.10
N ILE A 134 -7.01 23.21 -2.08
CA ILE A 134 -6.06 23.63 -3.12
C ILE A 134 -4.67 23.59 -2.49
N TYR A 135 -3.74 22.89 -3.12
CA TYR A 135 -2.35 22.78 -2.66
C TYR A 135 -1.42 23.59 -3.56
N PRO A 136 -0.25 24.02 -3.07
CA PRO A 136 0.75 24.66 -3.90
C PRO A 136 1.38 23.63 -4.87
N ASP A 137 1.87 24.09 -6.01
CA ASP A 137 2.63 23.24 -6.94
C ASP A 137 3.98 22.83 -6.32
N ALA A 138 4.60 21.76 -6.83
CA ALA A 138 5.85 21.23 -6.27
C ALA A 138 6.96 22.31 -6.23
N GLY A 139 7.58 22.49 -5.06
CA GLY A 139 8.62 23.50 -4.82
C GLY A 139 8.11 24.92 -4.59
N GLN A 140 6.78 25.15 -4.59
CA GLN A 140 6.18 26.49 -4.41
C GLN A 140 5.47 26.66 -3.07
N ASP A 141 5.29 27.91 -2.66
CA ASP A 141 4.38 28.31 -1.62
C ASP A 141 2.96 28.58 -2.18
N CYS A 142 2.00 28.89 -1.31
CA CYS A 142 0.61 29.15 -1.70
C CYS A 142 0.39 30.47 -2.48
N ASN A 143 1.43 31.29 -2.65
CA ASN A 143 1.41 32.46 -3.53
C ASN A 143 1.99 32.14 -4.92
N GLY A 144 2.52 30.93 -5.12
CA GLY A 144 3.23 30.51 -6.33
C GLY A 144 4.68 30.97 -6.35
N ASP A 145 5.24 31.36 -5.20
CA ASP A 145 6.65 31.73 -5.07
C ASP A 145 7.47 30.47 -4.79
N CYS A 146 8.62 30.31 -5.44
CA CYS A 146 9.50 29.18 -5.19
C CYS A 146 10.04 29.21 -3.75
N LEU A 147 10.01 28.05 -3.10
CA LEU A 147 10.63 27.83 -1.79
C LEU A 147 12.16 27.83 -1.92
N ASN A 148 12.65 27.25 -3.01
CA ASN A 148 14.05 27.26 -3.45
C ASN A 148 14.10 27.56 -4.96
N ASP A 149 14.77 28.65 -5.34
CA ASP A 149 15.05 29.07 -6.73
C ASP A 149 16.45 29.67 -6.69
N TYR A 150 17.42 28.76 -6.76
CA TYR A 150 18.79 29.04 -6.38
C TYR A 150 19.57 29.77 -7.48
N ASP A 151 19.27 29.47 -8.74
CA ASP A 151 19.88 30.12 -9.90
C ASP A 151 19.15 31.42 -10.29
N GLY A 152 17.95 31.64 -9.75
CA GLY A 152 17.14 32.84 -9.89
C GLY A 152 16.48 32.99 -11.25
N ASP A 153 16.34 31.90 -12.01
CA ASP A 153 15.74 31.90 -13.34
C ASP A 153 14.20 31.89 -13.31
N GLY A 154 13.61 31.69 -12.13
CA GLY A 154 12.18 31.66 -11.88
C GLY A 154 11.54 30.28 -11.99
N ILE A 155 12.34 29.22 -12.04
CA ILE A 155 11.93 27.80 -11.97
C ILE A 155 12.46 27.25 -10.63
N CYS A 156 11.61 26.60 -9.85
CA CYS A 156 12.03 26.12 -8.54
C CYS A 156 12.98 24.92 -8.68
N ASP A 157 14.00 24.82 -7.83
CA ASP A 157 15.03 23.79 -7.87
C ASP A 157 14.44 22.37 -7.94
N GLU A 158 13.32 22.12 -7.24
CA GLU A 158 12.65 20.80 -7.22
C GLU A 158 12.01 20.41 -8.56
N VAL A 159 11.83 21.36 -9.47
CA VAL A 159 11.25 21.16 -10.79
C VAL A 159 12.21 21.52 -11.94
N GLU A 160 13.45 21.86 -11.62
CA GLU A 160 14.50 22.07 -12.61
C GLU A 160 14.83 20.77 -13.35
N VAL A 161 15.12 20.91 -14.63
CA VAL A 161 15.54 19.83 -15.50
C VAL A 161 17.02 20.04 -15.83
N SER A 162 17.87 19.25 -15.20
CA SER A 162 19.31 19.23 -15.49
C SER A 162 19.59 18.75 -16.93
N GLY A 163 20.44 19.45 -17.66
CA GLY A 163 20.94 19.02 -18.96
C GLY A 163 21.62 20.15 -19.73
N CYS A 164 22.05 19.90 -20.97
CA CYS A 164 22.77 20.93 -21.71
C CYS A 164 21.86 22.08 -22.19
N THR A 165 22.07 23.29 -21.67
CA THR A 165 21.23 24.48 -21.97
C THR A 165 21.69 25.27 -23.21
N SER A 166 22.89 25.01 -23.71
CA SER A 166 23.48 25.73 -24.83
C SER A 166 22.95 25.26 -26.19
N SER A 167 22.32 26.17 -26.95
CA SER A 167 21.80 25.90 -28.30
C SER A 167 22.87 25.54 -29.35
N SER A 168 24.14 25.77 -29.02
CA SER A 168 25.29 25.50 -29.91
C SER A 168 26.03 24.20 -29.61
N ALA A 169 25.63 23.48 -28.54
CA ALA A 169 26.12 22.15 -28.22
C ALA A 169 25.43 21.06 -29.07
N THR A 170 26.08 19.90 -29.24
CA THR A 170 25.54 18.79 -30.02
C THR A 170 24.45 18.00 -29.29
N ASN A 171 24.42 18.10 -27.96
CA ASN A 171 23.43 17.45 -27.08
C ASN A 171 22.50 18.48 -26.40
N TYR A 172 22.30 19.65 -27.02
CA TYR A 172 21.36 20.66 -26.54
C TYR A 172 19.99 20.04 -26.22
N ASP A 173 19.49 20.29 -25.01
CA ASP A 173 18.18 19.87 -24.55
C ASP A 173 17.29 21.11 -24.38
N SER A 174 16.20 21.19 -25.15
CA SER A 174 15.25 22.30 -25.06
C SER A 174 14.36 22.27 -23.82
N SER A 175 14.34 21.15 -23.09
CA SER A 175 13.67 21.03 -21.79
C SER A 175 14.59 21.27 -20.61
N ALA A 176 15.90 21.31 -20.80
CA ALA A 176 16.83 21.62 -19.71
C ALA A 176 16.66 23.08 -19.28
N THR A 177 16.52 23.27 -17.97
CA THR A 177 16.44 24.57 -17.31
C THR A 177 17.76 24.90 -16.62
N ASP A 178 18.49 23.89 -16.12
CA ASP A 178 19.80 24.04 -15.49
C ASP A 178 20.92 23.29 -16.24
N ASP A 179 22.09 23.90 -16.37
CA ASP A 179 23.25 23.33 -17.08
C ASP A 179 24.12 22.47 -16.17
N ASP A 180 24.00 21.16 -16.32
CA ASP A 180 24.75 20.17 -15.53
C ASP A 180 26.21 19.97 -15.99
N GLY A 181 26.69 20.80 -16.92
CA GLY A 181 28.02 20.68 -17.52
C GLY A 181 28.15 19.52 -18.51
N SER A 182 27.04 18.87 -18.89
CA SER A 182 27.05 17.76 -19.87
C SER A 182 27.21 18.22 -21.32
N CYS A 183 27.22 19.53 -21.61
CA CYS A 183 27.29 20.03 -22.98
C CYS A 183 28.49 19.49 -23.78
N GLU A 184 28.19 18.77 -24.86
CA GLU A 184 29.13 18.28 -25.84
C GLU A 184 29.30 19.30 -26.98
N TRP A 185 30.55 19.68 -27.24
CA TRP A 185 30.84 20.73 -28.22
C TRP A 185 31.34 20.16 -29.55
N PRO A 186 30.89 20.71 -30.69
CA PRO A 186 31.38 20.31 -32.00
C PRO A 186 32.91 20.36 -32.09
N GLU A 187 33.51 19.26 -32.56
CA GLU A 187 34.96 19.12 -32.79
C GLU A 187 35.84 19.24 -31.53
N GLY A 188 35.24 19.37 -30.33
CA GLY A 188 35.94 19.44 -29.04
C GLY A 188 36.91 20.62 -28.92
N LEU A 189 36.64 21.72 -29.63
CA LEU A 189 37.50 22.92 -29.63
C LEU A 189 37.23 23.82 -28.42
N PHE A 190 35.96 24.01 -28.08
CA PHE A 190 35.48 24.70 -26.89
C PHE A 190 35.01 23.66 -25.88
N THR A 191 35.15 23.93 -24.58
CA THR A 191 34.83 22.96 -23.52
C THR A 191 33.86 23.50 -22.47
N GLY A 192 33.55 24.79 -22.46
CA GLY A 192 32.59 25.39 -21.53
C GLY A 192 33.08 26.72 -20.96
N LEU A 193 32.32 27.26 -20.00
CA LEU A 193 32.75 28.36 -19.15
C LEU A 193 33.26 27.81 -17.81
N SER A 194 34.24 28.48 -17.22
CA SER A 194 34.66 28.23 -15.83
C SER A 194 34.92 29.53 -15.11
N TYR A 195 34.92 29.48 -13.79
CA TYR A 195 35.33 30.57 -12.94
C TYR A 195 36.44 30.15 -11.98
N GLU A 196 37.17 31.12 -11.43
CA GLU A 196 38.09 30.89 -10.31
C GLU A 196 37.86 31.95 -9.23
N LEU A 197 37.96 31.55 -7.95
CA LEU A 197 37.96 32.48 -6.82
C LEU A 197 39.32 33.18 -6.75
N VAL A 198 39.34 34.50 -6.93
CA VAL A 198 40.52 35.34 -6.73
C VAL A 198 40.75 35.56 -5.24
N GLY A 199 39.66 35.71 -4.47
CA GLY A 199 39.65 35.63 -3.02
C GLY A 199 38.35 36.16 -2.42
N HIS A 200 38.19 35.89 -1.12
CA HIS A 200 37.03 36.27 -0.33
C HIS A 200 37.40 37.35 0.68
N ASP A 201 36.47 38.28 0.94
CA ASP A 201 36.62 39.39 1.88
C ASP A 201 37.82 40.31 1.59
N LEU A 202 38.19 40.40 0.30
CA LEU A 202 39.21 41.32 -0.19
C LEU A 202 38.66 42.75 -0.33
N VAL A 203 37.35 42.83 -0.57
CA VAL A 203 36.50 43.99 -0.31
C VAL A 203 35.42 43.52 0.68
N ASP A 204 35.20 44.29 1.75
CA ASP A 204 34.41 43.90 2.94
C ASP A 204 33.08 43.22 2.56
N GLY A 205 32.94 41.95 2.91
CA GLY A 205 31.73 41.15 2.69
C GLY A 205 31.48 40.69 1.25
N THR A 206 32.45 40.79 0.35
CA THR A 206 32.32 40.39 -1.07
C THR A 206 33.33 39.31 -1.47
N SER A 207 33.04 38.60 -2.55
CA SER A 207 33.96 37.67 -3.21
C SER A 207 34.31 38.16 -4.60
N THR A 208 35.57 37.98 -5.01
CA THR A 208 36.03 38.32 -6.36
C THR A 208 36.28 37.06 -7.18
N TYR A 209 35.64 36.95 -8.33
CA TYR A 209 35.76 35.82 -9.25
C TYR A 209 36.30 36.28 -10.60
N ARG A 210 37.05 35.41 -11.30
CA ARG A 210 37.38 35.59 -12.73
C ARG A 210 36.68 34.55 -13.57
N LEU A 211 36.07 35.02 -14.66
CA LEU A 211 35.36 34.21 -15.62
C LEU A 211 36.26 33.90 -16.82
N TYR A 212 36.24 32.63 -17.25
CA TYR A 212 36.99 32.13 -18.38
C TYR A 212 36.07 31.37 -19.35
N ALA A 213 36.42 31.47 -20.63
CA ALA A 213 36.00 30.50 -21.64
C ALA A 213 37.12 29.48 -21.85
N ASP A 214 36.78 28.20 -21.72
CA ASP A 214 37.70 27.09 -21.83
C ASP A 214 37.68 26.47 -23.22
N PHE A 215 38.87 26.16 -23.71
CA PHE A 215 39.14 25.56 -25.01
C PHE A 215 40.16 24.44 -24.86
N ASN A 216 40.21 23.57 -25.87
CA ASN A 216 41.19 22.51 -25.90
C ASN A 216 42.64 23.07 -25.96
N PRO A 217 43.48 22.81 -24.94
CA PRO A 217 44.82 23.40 -24.84
C PRO A 217 45.80 22.92 -25.93
N ASP A 218 45.51 21.80 -26.60
CA ASP A 218 46.33 21.27 -27.70
C ASP A 218 46.01 21.94 -29.05
N THR A 219 45.01 22.81 -29.10
CA THR A 219 44.55 23.46 -30.33
C THR A 219 44.90 24.96 -30.35
N LEU A 220 45.27 25.48 -31.52
CA LEU A 220 45.48 26.91 -31.69
C LEU A 220 44.13 27.57 -31.99
N ILE A 221 43.59 28.27 -30.99
CA ILE A 221 42.31 29.00 -31.08
C ILE A 221 42.55 30.50 -30.98
N GLN A 222 41.86 31.25 -31.84
CA GLN A 222 41.77 32.71 -31.79
C GLN A 222 40.32 33.11 -31.51
N VAL A 223 40.04 33.66 -30.32
CA VAL A 223 38.72 34.23 -30.00
C VAL A 223 38.66 35.63 -30.59
N VAL A 224 37.70 35.85 -31.48
CA VAL A 224 37.62 37.07 -32.29
C VAL A 224 36.52 38.01 -31.85
N ALA A 225 35.46 37.51 -31.20
CA ALA A 225 34.43 38.38 -30.65
C ALA A 225 33.68 37.75 -29.47
N CYS A 226 33.24 38.61 -28.56
CA CYS A 226 32.10 38.40 -27.66
C CYS A 226 30.98 39.36 -28.10
N PHE A 227 29.73 38.89 -28.17
CA PHE A 227 28.63 39.71 -28.71
C PHE A 227 27.26 39.39 -28.07
N GLY A 228 26.33 40.32 -28.23
CA GLY A 228 24.92 40.15 -27.90
C GLY A 228 24.00 40.85 -28.89
N THR A 229 22.86 40.23 -29.19
CA THR A 229 21.80 40.73 -30.11
C THR A 229 20.41 40.44 -29.51
N GLU A 230 19.35 40.84 -30.21
CA GLU A 230 17.97 40.47 -29.83
C GLU A 230 17.70 38.96 -29.90
N GLU A 231 18.34 38.25 -30.84
CA GLU A 231 18.15 36.80 -31.00
C GLU A 231 19.10 35.97 -30.12
N MET A 232 20.25 36.54 -29.75
CA MET A 232 21.25 35.91 -28.87
C MET A 232 21.67 36.93 -27.81
N PRO A 233 20.92 37.04 -26.70
CA PRO A 233 21.21 38.01 -25.66
C PRO A 233 22.58 37.78 -25.02
N TRP A 234 23.26 38.87 -24.65
CA TRP A 234 24.40 38.82 -23.73
C TRP A 234 23.94 39.43 -22.40
N ALA A 235 23.97 38.64 -21.33
CA ALA A 235 23.54 39.05 -20.00
C ALA A 235 24.65 38.83 -18.96
N ILE A 236 24.71 39.73 -17.99
CA ILE A 236 25.54 39.63 -16.78
C ILE A 236 24.68 40.20 -15.67
N SER A 237 24.34 39.39 -14.66
CA SER A 237 23.53 39.81 -13.53
C SER A 237 24.08 39.29 -12.22
N SER A 238 23.71 39.93 -11.13
CA SER A 238 23.96 39.39 -9.80
C SER A 238 22.79 39.66 -8.85
N THR A 239 22.59 38.79 -7.86
CA THR A 239 21.60 39.00 -6.81
C THR A 239 21.92 40.22 -5.94
N GLU A 240 23.17 40.66 -5.91
CA GLU A 240 23.62 41.91 -5.28
C GLU A 240 24.47 42.74 -6.26
N GLY A 241 24.47 44.07 -6.11
CA GLY A 241 25.17 44.96 -7.05
C GLY A 241 26.69 44.72 -7.13
N PHE A 242 27.25 44.85 -8.33
CA PHE A 242 28.69 44.69 -8.54
C PHE A 242 29.51 45.82 -7.92
N HIS A 243 30.66 45.48 -7.36
CA HIS A 243 31.63 46.46 -6.85
C HIS A 243 32.32 47.20 -8.02
N GLN A 244 32.27 48.53 -7.99
CA GLN A 244 32.91 49.43 -8.96
C GLN A 244 33.78 50.48 -8.24
N ASP A 245 35.03 50.64 -8.66
CA ASP A 245 35.98 51.64 -8.13
C ASP A 245 36.02 52.91 -9.02
N GLU A 246 36.11 54.09 -8.41
CA GLU A 246 36.14 55.37 -9.14
C GLU A 246 37.36 55.54 -10.07
N LEU A 247 38.46 54.83 -9.80
CA LEU A 247 39.67 54.79 -10.62
C LEU A 247 39.72 53.55 -11.54
N GLY A 248 38.67 52.73 -11.50
CA GLY A 248 38.45 51.52 -12.28
C GLY A 248 38.04 51.80 -13.72
N GLY A 249 37.51 50.76 -14.36
CA GLY A 249 36.89 50.91 -15.67
C GLY A 249 36.48 49.62 -16.36
N LEU A 250 35.50 49.78 -17.25
CA LEU A 250 34.78 48.70 -17.94
C LEU A 250 35.65 47.60 -18.51
N LEU A 251 36.74 47.97 -19.16
CA LEU A 251 37.62 47.01 -19.81
C LEU A 251 38.87 46.84 -18.97
N ALA A 252 39.27 45.59 -18.71
CA ALA A 252 40.44 45.26 -17.91
C ALA A 252 41.68 46.10 -18.30
N HIS A 253 41.92 46.26 -19.60
CA HIS A 253 43.09 46.98 -20.13
C HIS A 253 43.11 48.49 -19.82
N ASP A 254 41.97 49.08 -19.46
CA ASP A 254 41.89 50.50 -19.07
C ASP A 254 42.32 50.72 -17.61
N ILE A 255 42.44 49.63 -16.83
CA ILE A 255 42.88 49.65 -15.43
C ILE A 255 44.41 49.60 -15.36
N ASN A 256 45.00 50.53 -14.61
CA ASN A 256 46.45 50.61 -14.43
C ASN A 256 46.93 49.86 -13.17
N PRO A 257 47.60 48.69 -13.32
CA PRO A 257 48.02 47.88 -12.18
C PRO A 257 49.11 48.53 -11.31
N GLU A 258 49.82 49.56 -11.80
CA GLU A 258 50.76 50.31 -10.95
C GLU A 258 50.05 51.03 -9.78
N LEU A 259 48.73 51.24 -9.87
CA LEU A 259 47.93 51.91 -8.86
C LEU A 259 47.50 51.00 -7.70
N PHE A 260 47.53 49.66 -7.84
CA PHE A 260 47.06 48.72 -6.81
C PHE A 260 47.80 48.88 -5.48
N SER A 261 49.10 49.20 -5.52
CA SER A 261 49.90 49.46 -4.31
C SER A 261 49.48 50.71 -3.52
N PHE A 262 48.70 51.59 -4.14
CA PHE A 262 48.19 52.83 -3.55
C PHE A 262 46.69 52.75 -3.25
N PHE A 263 45.95 51.99 -4.05
CA PHE A 263 44.51 51.76 -3.95
C PHE A 263 44.26 50.25 -4.10
N PRO A 264 44.29 49.47 -2.99
CA PRO A 264 44.15 48.02 -3.06
C PRO A 264 42.80 47.56 -3.62
N ASP A 265 41.72 48.27 -3.28
CA ASP A 265 40.35 47.93 -3.70
C ASP A 265 40.19 47.99 -5.23
N LEU A 266 40.96 48.83 -5.92
CA LEU A 266 41.02 48.92 -7.39
C LEU A 266 41.45 47.60 -8.06
N GLU A 267 42.22 46.75 -7.37
CA GLU A 267 42.58 45.42 -7.90
C GLU A 267 41.36 44.51 -8.03
N TYR A 268 40.33 44.76 -7.23
CA TYR A 268 39.10 43.98 -7.12
C TYR A 268 37.89 44.70 -7.75
N ASP A 269 38.14 45.72 -8.57
CA ASP A 269 37.15 46.34 -9.45
C ASP A 269 36.48 45.30 -10.37
N THR A 270 35.23 45.53 -10.72
CA THR A 270 34.47 44.66 -11.64
C THR A 270 34.66 45.15 -13.08
N TRP A 271 35.12 44.26 -13.96
CA TRP A 271 35.40 44.61 -15.35
C TRP A 271 35.19 43.43 -16.29
N ILE A 272 34.99 43.71 -17.57
CA ILE A 272 34.93 42.71 -18.63
C ILE A 272 36.21 42.68 -19.45
N ALA A 273 36.47 41.55 -20.09
CA ALA A 273 37.63 41.34 -20.94
C ALA A 273 37.29 40.44 -22.13
N LEU A 274 38.19 40.43 -23.10
CA LEU A 274 38.26 39.39 -24.12
C LEU A 274 39.74 39.09 -24.28
N GLY A 275 40.32 38.38 -23.31
CA GLY A 275 41.76 38.23 -23.18
C GLY A 275 42.47 39.46 -22.59
N GLY A 276 43.63 39.23 -21.97
CA GLY A 276 44.44 40.25 -21.30
C GLY A 276 43.82 40.77 -19.99
N GLY A 277 44.62 40.85 -18.93
CA GLY A 277 44.21 41.45 -17.65
C GLY A 277 44.60 42.94 -17.55
N PRO A 278 44.41 43.56 -16.37
CA PRO A 278 44.85 44.93 -16.10
C PRO A 278 46.27 45.25 -16.57
N GLY A 279 46.43 46.35 -17.31
CA GLY A 279 47.70 46.80 -17.88
C GLY A 279 48.15 46.13 -19.19
N SER A 280 47.31 45.30 -19.82
CA SER A 280 47.59 44.71 -21.14
C SER A 280 47.53 45.76 -22.28
N ASP A 281 48.20 45.49 -23.41
CA ASP A 281 48.21 46.40 -24.57
C ASP A 281 46.81 46.58 -25.20
N ILE A 282 46.43 47.82 -25.52
CA ILE A 282 45.08 48.18 -26.03
C ILE A 282 44.95 47.87 -27.53
N GLU A 283 44.56 46.63 -27.86
CA GLU A 283 44.30 46.18 -29.24
C GLU A 283 42.84 45.72 -29.47
N LEU A 284 42.01 45.70 -28.42
CA LEU A 284 40.61 45.30 -28.42
C LEU A 284 39.71 46.44 -28.94
N GLN A 285 38.65 46.10 -29.69
CA GLN A 285 37.67 47.05 -30.21
C GLN A 285 36.28 46.77 -29.65
N SER A 286 35.47 47.82 -29.52
CA SER A 286 34.09 47.70 -29.04
C SER A 286 33.10 48.43 -29.94
N VAL A 287 31.86 47.93 -29.95
CA VAL A 287 30.71 48.56 -30.59
C VAL A 287 29.49 48.37 -29.70
N GLY A 288 28.64 49.41 -29.57
CA GLY A 288 27.35 49.32 -28.88
C GLY A 288 27.40 49.34 -27.34
N LEU A 289 28.53 49.01 -26.70
CA LEU A 289 28.63 48.83 -25.24
C LEU A 289 28.11 50.00 -24.40
N ALA A 290 28.40 51.25 -24.79
CA ALA A 290 28.04 52.43 -24.02
C ALA A 290 26.53 52.59 -23.74
N SER A 291 25.67 51.89 -24.49
CA SER A 291 24.21 51.94 -24.28
C SER A 291 23.71 50.94 -23.23
N PHE A 292 24.52 49.94 -22.88
CA PHE A 292 24.14 48.82 -22.01
C PHE A 292 24.99 48.78 -20.74
N PHE A 293 26.28 49.11 -20.84
CA PHE A 293 27.22 49.02 -19.72
C PHE A 293 27.38 50.33 -18.94
N SER A 294 26.68 51.42 -19.30
CA SER A 294 26.86 52.70 -18.60
C SER A 294 26.44 52.67 -17.13
N ASP A 295 25.41 51.87 -16.81
CA ASP A 295 24.87 51.76 -15.45
C ASP A 295 25.63 50.69 -14.65
N PHE A 296 26.06 49.62 -15.31
CA PHE A 296 27.02 48.64 -14.79
C PHE A 296 28.28 49.33 -14.27
N GLU A 297 28.87 50.23 -15.05
CA GLU A 297 30.06 50.98 -14.64
C GLU A 297 29.81 52.05 -13.57
N ALA A 298 28.64 52.68 -13.59
CA ALA A 298 28.36 53.79 -12.69
C ALA A 298 27.87 53.34 -11.32
N ASN A 299 27.15 52.21 -11.27
CA ASN A 299 26.39 51.78 -10.10
C ASN A 299 26.44 50.26 -9.85
N GLY A 300 27.20 49.48 -10.63
CA GLY A 300 27.25 48.03 -10.47
C GLY A 300 25.96 47.30 -10.89
N ALA A 301 25.17 47.90 -11.77
CA ALA A 301 23.88 47.35 -12.21
C ALA A 301 24.03 46.21 -13.24
N ASP A 302 23.03 45.33 -13.33
CA ASP A 302 22.98 44.25 -14.32
C ASP A 302 23.05 44.75 -15.76
N VAL A 303 23.54 43.88 -16.64
CA VAL A 303 23.67 44.12 -18.08
C VAL A 303 22.79 43.16 -18.86
N LEU A 304 22.01 43.72 -19.79
CA LEU A 304 21.26 42.94 -20.77
C LEU A 304 21.36 43.57 -22.16
N VAL A 305 22.09 42.92 -23.06
CA VAL A 305 22.20 43.30 -24.47
C VAL A 305 21.21 42.46 -25.29
N ASN A 306 20.04 43.02 -25.60
CA ASN A 306 18.93 42.30 -26.25
C ASN A 306 18.28 43.08 -27.41
N THR A 307 19.03 43.95 -28.09
CA THR A 307 18.48 44.78 -29.19
C THR A 307 19.01 44.35 -30.55
N ALA A 308 18.26 44.68 -31.61
CA ALA A 308 18.67 44.42 -32.99
C ALA A 308 20.01 45.06 -33.42
N VAL A 309 20.46 46.13 -32.74
CA VAL A 309 21.77 46.76 -33.00
C VAL A 309 22.89 46.03 -32.25
N GLY A 310 22.56 45.46 -31.08
CA GLY A 310 23.46 44.68 -30.25
C GLY A 310 24.66 45.44 -29.69
N ALA A 311 25.57 44.68 -29.09
CA ALA A 311 26.89 45.14 -28.66
C ALA A 311 27.92 44.04 -28.87
N SER A 312 29.18 44.41 -29.07
CA SER A 312 30.27 43.44 -29.23
C SER A 312 31.62 44.00 -28.81
N LEU A 313 32.42 43.13 -28.20
CA LEU A 313 33.87 43.23 -28.07
C LEU A 313 34.53 42.35 -29.12
N TYR A 314 35.51 42.86 -29.87
CA TYR A 314 36.12 42.09 -30.95
C TYR A 314 37.57 42.47 -31.29
N TYR A 315 38.29 41.52 -31.89
CA TYR A 315 39.60 41.71 -32.51
C TYR A 315 39.54 41.60 -34.03
N ILE A 316 40.54 42.17 -34.70
CA ILE A 316 40.73 41.94 -36.14
C ILE A 316 41.20 40.48 -36.33
N PRO A 317 40.47 39.64 -37.09
CA PRO A 317 40.82 38.23 -37.25
C PRO A 317 42.11 38.01 -38.06
N GLY A 318 42.89 36.99 -37.71
CA GLY A 318 44.04 36.52 -38.48
C GLY A 318 45.39 36.69 -37.78
N PRO A 319 46.50 36.36 -38.48
CA PRO A 319 47.85 36.30 -37.89
C PRO A 319 48.45 37.68 -37.60
N ASP A 320 47.86 38.75 -38.14
CA ASP A 320 48.18 40.14 -37.83
C ASP A 320 47.27 40.71 -36.72
N GLY A 321 46.39 39.88 -36.15
CA GLY A 321 45.54 40.23 -34.99
C GLY A 321 46.33 40.24 -33.68
N SER A 322 45.69 40.74 -32.61
CA SER A 322 46.33 40.86 -31.31
C SER A 322 46.82 39.50 -30.77
N PRO A 323 48.03 39.40 -30.20
CA PRO A 323 48.45 38.20 -29.47
C PRO A 323 47.48 37.81 -28.35
N LEU A 324 46.77 38.78 -27.76
CA LEU A 324 45.79 38.57 -26.69
C LEU A 324 44.51 37.86 -27.18
N SER A 325 44.24 37.89 -28.48
CA SER A 325 43.11 37.15 -29.08
C SER A 325 43.33 35.65 -29.14
N PHE A 326 44.57 35.17 -28.92
CA PHE A 326 44.89 33.75 -28.90
C PHE A 326 44.77 33.20 -27.47
N VAL A 327 44.03 32.09 -27.34
CA VAL A 327 43.84 31.37 -26.08
C VAL A 327 45.21 30.95 -25.51
N GLN A 328 45.41 31.16 -24.22
CA GLN A 328 46.64 30.77 -23.50
C GLN A 328 46.30 29.67 -22.50
N ASP A 329 47.05 28.57 -22.51
CA ASP A 329 46.85 27.42 -21.61
C ASP A 329 45.40 26.89 -21.57
N GLY A 330 44.71 26.96 -22.72
CA GLY A 330 43.31 26.53 -22.86
C GLY A 330 42.27 27.52 -22.32
N LYS A 331 42.66 28.67 -21.76
CA LYS A 331 41.72 29.63 -21.17
C LYS A 331 41.71 31.00 -21.87
N MET A 332 40.53 31.57 -22.02
CA MET A 332 40.31 32.95 -22.45
C MET A 332 39.60 33.73 -21.34
N LEU A 333 40.24 34.77 -20.82
CA LEU A 333 39.68 35.64 -19.78
C LEU A 333 38.51 36.47 -20.33
N LEU A 334 37.36 36.42 -19.67
CA LEU A 334 36.13 37.13 -20.07
C LEU A 334 35.75 38.27 -19.12
N GLY A 335 36.23 38.26 -17.88
CA GLY A 335 35.96 39.31 -16.91
C GLY A 335 36.35 38.94 -15.48
N GLN A 336 36.24 39.92 -14.60
CA GLN A 336 36.33 39.79 -13.15
C GLN A 336 35.09 40.41 -12.53
N PHE A 337 34.45 39.70 -11.61
CA PHE A 337 33.20 40.08 -10.98
C PHE A 337 33.38 40.04 -9.47
N THR A 338 33.14 41.18 -8.82
CA THR A 338 33.20 41.32 -7.36
C THR A 338 31.82 41.70 -6.86
N THR A 339 31.21 40.84 -6.06
CA THR A 339 29.86 41.04 -5.48
C THR A 339 29.72 40.21 -4.20
N SER A 340 28.76 40.56 -3.35
CA SER A 340 28.34 39.73 -2.21
C SER A 340 27.27 38.71 -2.59
N GLY A 341 26.72 38.80 -3.81
CA GLY A 341 25.68 37.93 -4.33
C GLY A 341 26.21 36.85 -5.28
N VAL A 342 25.27 36.12 -5.87
CA VAL A 342 25.50 35.13 -6.92
C VAL A 342 25.59 35.85 -8.24
N THR A 343 26.53 35.48 -9.12
CA THR A 343 26.66 36.05 -10.46
C THR A 343 26.14 35.05 -11.49
N SER A 344 25.20 35.48 -12.34
CA SER A 344 24.73 34.73 -13.50
C SER A 344 25.20 35.42 -14.78
N VAL A 345 25.78 34.66 -15.69
CA VAL A 345 26.26 35.19 -16.97
C VAL A 345 25.71 34.40 -18.15
N LYS A 346 25.45 35.11 -19.24
CA LYS A 346 25.09 34.54 -20.55
C LYS A 346 25.94 35.14 -21.65
N TYR A 347 26.89 34.39 -22.19
CA TYR A 347 27.86 34.85 -23.19
C TYR A 347 27.63 34.25 -24.58
N ASN A 348 28.03 34.99 -25.62
CA ASN A 348 28.13 34.47 -26.98
C ASN A 348 29.50 34.81 -27.58
N LEU A 349 30.20 33.78 -28.06
CA LEU A 349 31.57 33.87 -28.54
C LEU A 349 31.66 33.46 -30.01
N GLN A 350 32.52 34.19 -30.74
CA GLN A 350 32.98 33.81 -32.06
C GLN A 350 34.48 33.55 -32.00
N PHE A 351 34.92 32.40 -32.50
CA PHE A 351 36.32 32.01 -32.49
C PHE A 351 36.74 31.33 -33.80
N ARG A 352 38.05 31.22 -34.00
CA ARG A 352 38.65 30.62 -35.20
C ARG A 352 39.68 29.58 -34.83
N ASP A 353 39.68 28.49 -35.59
CA ASP A 353 40.64 27.40 -35.40
C ASP A 353 41.96 27.64 -36.17
N ALA A 354 42.91 26.71 -36.01
CA ALA A 354 44.20 26.72 -36.68
C ALA A 354 44.09 26.72 -38.23
N THR A 355 42.95 26.28 -38.78
CA THR A 355 42.66 26.27 -40.21
C THR A 355 41.96 27.53 -40.69
N SER A 356 41.75 28.51 -39.80
CA SER A 356 41.08 29.79 -40.06
C SER A 356 39.57 29.70 -40.32
N ILE A 357 38.94 28.56 -40.03
CA ILE A 357 37.48 28.40 -40.04
C ILE A 357 36.89 29.11 -38.82
N THR A 358 35.70 29.69 -38.97
CA THR A 358 34.99 30.41 -37.91
C THR A 358 33.93 29.53 -37.29
N HIS A 359 33.90 29.51 -35.95
CA HIS A 359 33.00 28.76 -35.10
C HIS A 359 32.28 29.71 -34.14
N HIS A 360 31.15 29.28 -33.60
CA HIS A 360 30.36 30.03 -32.62
C HIS A 360 30.04 29.14 -31.43
N ALA A 361 30.09 29.71 -30.23
CA ALA A 361 29.58 29.13 -29.00
C ALA A 361 28.63 30.16 -28.40
N THR A 362 27.33 29.87 -28.41
CA THR A 362 26.23 30.80 -28.10
C THR A 362 25.36 30.21 -27.01
N ASP A 363 24.61 31.07 -26.32
CA ASP A 363 23.81 30.71 -25.14
C ASP A 363 24.64 30.01 -24.06
N LEU A 364 25.82 30.56 -23.77
CA LEU A 364 26.71 30.03 -22.74
C LEU A 364 26.31 30.58 -21.37
N ASN A 365 25.62 29.77 -20.58
CA ASN A 365 25.19 30.13 -19.24
C ASN A 365 26.21 29.64 -18.20
N LEU A 366 26.43 30.42 -17.15
CA LEU A 366 27.15 29.97 -15.96
C LEU A 366 26.70 30.80 -14.75
N VAL A 367 26.38 30.12 -13.66
CA VAL A 367 26.07 30.74 -12.37
C VAL A 367 27.21 30.43 -11.40
N PHE A 368 27.72 31.44 -10.70
CA PHE A 368 28.83 31.27 -9.76
C PHE A 368 28.81 32.25 -8.57
N PRO A 369 29.33 31.85 -7.39
CA PRO A 369 29.89 30.53 -7.10
C PRO A 369 28.81 29.45 -7.12
N VAL A 370 29.15 28.25 -7.60
CA VAL A 370 28.39 27.05 -7.25
C VAL A 370 28.60 26.87 -5.75
N PHE A 371 27.54 27.00 -4.94
CA PHE A 371 27.67 26.84 -3.50
C PHE A 371 27.97 25.36 -3.24
N GLY A 372 29.15 25.11 -2.70
CA GLY A 372 29.42 23.85 -2.02
C GLY A 372 28.62 23.88 -0.73
N VAL A 373 27.71 22.93 -0.57
CA VAL A 373 27.06 22.66 0.70
C VAL A 373 28.00 21.78 1.52
N GLY A 374 28.21 22.11 2.80
CA GLY A 374 29.12 21.37 3.67
C GLY A 374 29.33 22.05 5.01
N CYS A 375 30.01 21.38 5.94
CA CYS A 375 30.12 21.90 7.30
C CYS A 375 30.95 23.19 7.39
N THR A 376 30.32 24.31 7.76
CA THR A 376 30.97 25.63 7.88
C THR A 376 31.61 25.89 9.25
N GLU A 377 31.42 25.00 10.23
CA GLU A 377 31.94 25.18 11.58
C GLU A 377 33.37 24.66 11.75
N SER A 378 34.33 25.56 11.95
CA SER A 378 35.75 25.22 12.15
C SER A 378 36.08 24.29 13.33
N SER A 379 35.12 24.03 14.23
CA SER A 379 35.23 23.10 15.35
C SER A 379 34.74 21.69 15.05
N ALA A 380 34.06 21.47 13.93
CA ALA A 380 33.58 20.16 13.53
C ALA A 380 34.70 19.30 12.93
N CYS A 381 34.56 17.98 13.05
CA CYS A 381 35.52 17.01 12.53
C CYS A 381 35.55 16.98 10.99
N ASN A 382 34.48 17.40 10.31
CA ASN A 382 34.34 17.47 8.85
C ASN A 382 34.20 18.90 8.31
N TYR A 383 34.76 19.89 9.01
CA TYR A 383 34.80 21.28 8.54
C TYR A 383 35.33 21.38 7.08
N ASP A 384 34.52 21.96 6.20
CA ASP A 384 34.87 22.28 4.82
C ASP A 384 35.11 23.79 4.69
N ILE A 385 36.29 24.13 4.17
CA ILE A 385 36.72 25.52 3.98
C ILE A 385 36.11 26.17 2.74
N ASP A 386 35.61 25.36 1.80
CA ASP A 386 35.02 25.81 0.56
C ASP A 386 33.47 25.85 0.65
N ALA A 387 32.89 25.39 1.77
CA ALA A 387 31.46 25.47 2.04
C ALA A 387 31.04 26.88 2.52
N THR A 388 29.99 27.41 1.90
CA THR A 388 29.41 28.73 2.22
C THR A 388 28.06 28.65 2.91
N ASP A 389 27.39 27.50 2.82
CA ASP A 389 26.16 27.17 3.54
C ASP A 389 26.32 25.82 4.24
N ASP A 390 25.84 25.76 5.49
CA ASP A 390 25.86 24.55 6.31
C ASP A 390 24.70 23.64 5.90
N ASP A 391 25.02 22.47 5.35
CA ASP A 391 24.04 21.41 5.06
C ASP A 391 23.61 20.62 6.29
N GLY A 392 24.07 21.03 7.48
CA GLY A 392 23.84 20.30 8.73
C GLY A 392 24.71 19.06 8.87
N SER A 393 25.71 18.87 7.99
CA SER A 393 26.62 17.71 8.07
C SER A 393 27.67 17.83 9.17
N CYS A 394 27.78 18.97 9.87
CA CYS A 394 28.78 19.18 10.93
C CYS A 394 28.67 18.14 12.06
N TYR A 395 29.71 17.30 12.23
CA TYR A 395 29.79 16.37 13.36
C TYR A 395 31.00 16.61 14.26
N TYR A 396 30.86 16.23 15.54
CA TYR A 396 31.84 16.50 16.60
C TYR A 396 32.24 15.21 17.31
N SER A 397 33.46 15.17 17.87
CA SER A 397 33.87 14.07 18.76
C SER A 397 33.01 14.06 20.03
N THR A 398 32.52 12.90 20.45
CA THR A 398 31.71 12.73 21.67
C THR A 398 32.56 12.26 22.86
N GLU A 399 31.94 12.01 24.01
CA GLU A 399 32.62 11.35 25.14
C GLU A 399 32.97 9.87 24.85
N HIS A 400 32.43 9.30 23.76
CA HIS A 400 32.43 7.86 23.46
C HIS A 400 33.19 7.50 22.17
N VAL A 401 33.17 8.38 21.16
CA VAL A 401 33.92 8.28 19.88
C VAL A 401 34.80 9.50 19.63
N ASP A 402 35.97 9.30 19.03
CA ASP A 402 36.84 10.37 18.53
C ASP A 402 36.46 10.87 17.11
N CYS A 403 37.14 11.91 16.60
CA CYS A 403 36.85 12.50 15.27
C CYS A 403 37.11 11.56 14.09
N ASP A 404 37.89 10.50 14.29
CA ASP A 404 38.18 9.47 13.29
C ASP A 404 37.17 8.30 13.40
N GLY A 405 36.15 8.43 14.26
CA GLY A 405 35.10 7.43 14.49
C GLY A 405 35.55 6.26 15.38
N ASN A 406 36.68 6.36 16.09
CA ASN A 406 37.14 5.26 16.93
C ASN A 406 36.51 5.33 18.33
N CYS A 407 36.00 4.19 18.79
CA CYS A 407 35.48 4.02 20.15
C CYS A 407 36.57 4.09 21.22
N PHE A 408 36.27 4.76 22.34
CA PHE A 408 37.12 4.72 23.53
C PHE A 408 37.03 3.39 24.28
N SER A 409 35.90 2.68 24.18
CA SER A 409 35.66 1.31 24.66
C SER A 409 34.58 0.67 23.78
N ASP A 410 34.88 -0.52 23.27
CA ASP A 410 34.05 -1.36 22.40
C ASP A 410 34.48 -2.81 22.71
N ILE A 411 33.70 -3.48 23.55
CA ILE A 411 34.04 -4.78 24.16
C ILE A 411 33.70 -5.94 23.24
N ASP A 412 32.59 -5.86 22.51
CA ASP A 412 32.10 -6.93 21.65
C ASP A 412 32.56 -6.78 20.18
N GLY A 413 33.04 -5.59 19.80
CA GLY A 413 33.71 -5.31 18.54
C GLY A 413 32.75 -5.04 17.38
N ASP A 414 31.51 -4.66 17.65
CA ASP A 414 30.48 -4.43 16.63
C ASP A 414 30.57 -3.04 15.97
N GLY A 415 31.39 -2.15 16.52
CA GLY A 415 31.63 -0.80 16.01
C GLY A 415 30.77 0.29 16.67
N ILE A 416 29.95 -0.07 17.65
CA ILE A 416 29.23 0.84 18.55
C ILE A 416 29.97 0.82 19.90
N CYS A 417 30.11 1.98 20.53
CA CYS A 417 30.87 2.04 21.78
C CYS A 417 29.98 1.62 22.94
N ASP A 418 30.51 0.89 23.93
CA ASP A 418 29.76 0.32 25.06
C ASP A 418 28.81 1.30 25.78
N GLY A 419 29.16 2.60 25.83
CA GLY A 419 28.29 3.61 26.47
C GLY A 419 27.13 4.11 25.59
N GLN A 420 27.04 3.62 24.36
CA GLN A 420 26.02 3.92 23.34
C GLN A 420 25.21 2.67 22.95
N GLU A 421 25.44 1.54 23.63
CA GLU A 421 24.67 0.32 23.43
C GLU A 421 23.28 0.40 24.08
N ILE A 422 22.26 -0.05 23.34
CA ILE A 422 20.87 -0.19 23.73
C ILE A 422 20.57 -1.69 23.79
N PRO A 423 20.37 -2.27 24.99
CA PRO A 423 20.05 -3.69 25.10
C PRO A 423 18.66 -4.01 24.53
N GLY A 424 18.57 -5.06 23.71
CA GLY A 424 17.31 -5.55 23.15
C GLY A 424 17.56 -6.69 22.16
N CYS A 425 16.54 -7.04 21.37
CA CYS A 425 16.69 -8.03 20.31
C CYS A 425 17.18 -7.36 19.02
N THR A 426 18.36 -7.74 18.55
CA THR A 426 18.99 -7.20 17.31
C THR A 426 18.76 -8.11 16.09
N ASP A 427 18.19 -9.31 16.29
CA ASP A 427 17.85 -10.23 15.21
C ASP A 427 16.64 -9.72 14.42
N ALA A 428 16.89 -9.25 13.19
CA ALA A 428 15.85 -8.73 12.30
C ALA A 428 14.80 -9.77 11.88
N GLU A 429 15.05 -11.07 12.10
CA GLU A 429 14.09 -12.14 11.83
C GLU A 429 13.23 -12.47 13.08
N ALA A 430 13.50 -11.89 14.25
CA ALA A 430 12.72 -12.09 15.46
C ALA A 430 11.44 -11.22 15.47
N TYR A 431 10.38 -11.73 16.11
CA TYR A 431 9.10 -11.04 16.20
C TYR A 431 9.17 -9.74 17.02
N ASN A 432 10.00 -9.72 18.05
CA ASN A 432 10.24 -8.54 18.88
C ASN A 432 11.58 -7.86 18.56
N TYR A 433 12.02 -7.96 17.30
CA TYR A 433 13.14 -7.17 16.79
C TYR A 433 12.97 -5.70 17.18
N ASP A 434 14.03 -5.12 17.73
CA ASP A 434 14.10 -3.71 18.07
C ASP A 434 15.18 -3.06 17.21
N GLU A 435 14.76 -2.24 16.25
CA GLU A 435 15.67 -1.50 15.36
C GLU A 435 16.60 -0.54 16.11
N SER A 436 16.27 -0.19 17.35
CA SER A 436 17.10 0.64 18.22
C SER A 436 18.07 -0.16 19.08
N ALA A 437 17.89 -1.49 19.17
CA ALA A 437 18.79 -2.34 19.93
C ALA A 437 20.14 -2.47 19.21
N THR A 438 21.19 -2.27 19.99
CA THR A 438 22.59 -2.35 19.55
C THR A 438 23.41 -3.31 20.40
N ASP A 439 22.79 -4.00 21.36
CA ASP A 439 23.38 -5.10 22.13
C ASP A 439 22.32 -6.20 22.37
N GLU A 440 22.67 -7.44 22.04
CA GLU A 440 21.80 -8.62 22.18
C GLU A 440 21.66 -9.06 23.64
N ASP A 441 20.49 -8.85 24.23
CA ASP A 441 20.22 -9.22 25.63
C ASP A 441 19.57 -10.60 25.80
N GLY A 442 19.30 -11.29 24.68
CA GLY A 442 18.65 -12.61 24.64
C GLY A 442 17.13 -12.55 24.75
N SER A 443 16.51 -11.40 24.51
CA SER A 443 15.06 -11.21 24.51
C SER A 443 14.35 -11.65 23.23
N CYS A 444 15.06 -12.02 22.16
CA CYS A 444 14.46 -12.39 20.87
C CYS A 444 13.43 -13.55 20.97
N LEU A 445 12.26 -13.35 20.36
CA LEU A 445 11.14 -14.29 20.28
C LEU A 445 10.90 -14.69 18.82
N ALA A 446 10.76 -15.98 18.55
CA ALA A 446 10.32 -16.47 17.24
C ALA A 446 8.79 -16.41 17.15
N GLY A 447 8.27 -15.66 16.17
CA GLY A 447 6.85 -15.64 15.84
C GLY A 447 6.49 -16.76 14.87
N GLY A 448 5.36 -17.43 15.09
CA GLY A 448 4.85 -18.48 14.21
C GLY A 448 3.33 -18.61 14.34
N CYS A 449 2.75 -19.56 13.62
CA CYS A 449 1.31 -19.80 13.63
C CYS A 449 0.97 -20.98 14.55
N PHE A 450 0.06 -20.80 15.52
CA PHE A 450 -0.44 -21.91 16.35
C PHE A 450 -1.75 -22.51 15.86
N ASP A 451 -2.29 -22.05 14.72
CA ASP A 451 -3.46 -22.67 14.11
C ASP A 451 -3.06 -23.98 13.42
N GLU A 452 -3.57 -25.10 13.90
CA GLU A 452 -3.30 -26.44 13.36
C GLU A 452 -3.83 -26.65 11.93
N LEU A 453 -4.73 -25.79 11.46
CA LEU A 453 -5.23 -25.80 10.07
C LEU A 453 -4.36 -24.97 9.12
N ALA A 454 -3.41 -24.19 9.64
CA ALA A 454 -2.48 -23.44 8.81
C ALA A 454 -1.38 -24.36 8.25
N CYS A 455 -1.01 -24.13 6.99
CA CYS A 455 0.05 -24.82 6.27
C CYS A 455 1.43 -24.62 6.91
N ASN A 456 1.63 -23.51 7.62
CA ASN A 456 2.85 -23.19 8.35
C ASN A 456 2.67 -23.24 9.87
N TYR A 457 1.76 -24.10 10.36
CA TYR A 457 1.61 -24.39 11.78
C TYR A 457 2.97 -24.74 12.42
N ASP A 458 3.36 -23.97 13.43
CA ASP A 458 4.58 -24.16 14.20
C ASP A 458 4.27 -24.20 15.71
N PRO A 459 4.13 -25.41 16.31
CA PRO A 459 3.92 -25.54 17.75
C PRO A 459 5.14 -25.19 18.60
N MET A 460 6.30 -24.92 17.98
CA MET A 460 7.55 -24.57 18.68
C MET A 460 7.84 -23.07 18.70
N ALA A 461 7.04 -22.23 18.04
CA ALA A 461 7.21 -20.79 18.11
C ALA A 461 6.96 -20.26 19.54
N ASP A 462 7.61 -19.14 19.89
CA ASP A 462 7.49 -18.55 21.23
C ASP A 462 6.18 -17.75 21.39
N ILE A 463 5.63 -17.25 20.28
CA ILE A 463 4.41 -16.45 20.23
C ILE A 463 3.58 -16.80 18.99
N ASP A 464 2.27 -16.87 19.19
CA ASP A 464 1.28 -17.02 18.12
C ASP A 464 1.05 -15.70 17.41
N VAL A 465 1.22 -15.70 16.09
CA VAL A 465 1.02 -14.55 15.20
C VAL A 465 0.03 -14.97 14.11
N PRO A 466 -1.29 -14.81 14.35
CA PRO A 466 -2.33 -15.25 13.43
C PRO A 466 -2.19 -14.69 12.01
N GLU A 467 -1.59 -13.51 11.85
CA GLU A 467 -1.33 -12.88 10.56
C GLU A 467 -0.25 -13.59 9.73
N LEU A 468 0.62 -14.39 10.36
CA LEU A 468 1.59 -15.24 9.67
C LEU A 468 0.97 -16.57 9.22
N CYS A 469 -0.22 -16.95 9.70
CA CYS A 469 -0.84 -18.20 9.32
C CYS A 469 -1.17 -18.24 7.83
N GLU A 470 -0.52 -19.15 7.11
CA GLU A 470 -0.78 -19.43 5.70
C GLU A 470 -1.80 -20.56 5.62
N TYR A 471 -2.92 -20.34 4.95
CA TYR A 471 -3.93 -21.38 4.72
C TYR A 471 -3.90 -21.82 3.27
N ALA A 472 -4.33 -23.06 3.05
CA ALA A 472 -4.64 -23.57 1.73
C ALA A 472 -5.65 -22.62 1.04
N GLY A 473 -5.39 -22.31 -0.23
CA GLY A 473 -6.29 -21.52 -1.05
C GLY A 473 -7.51 -22.35 -1.50
N PRO A 474 -8.52 -21.72 -2.11
CA PRO A 474 -9.60 -22.46 -2.73
C PRO A 474 -9.04 -23.42 -3.79
N PHE A 475 -9.41 -24.70 -3.71
CA PHE A 475 -8.96 -25.77 -4.62
C PHE A 475 -7.46 -26.11 -4.58
N THR A 476 -6.72 -25.67 -3.56
CA THR A 476 -5.31 -26.04 -3.33
C THR A 476 -5.10 -26.68 -1.98
N ASP A 477 -4.09 -27.54 -1.87
CA ASP A 477 -3.59 -28.01 -0.57
C ASP A 477 -2.37 -27.20 -0.09
N CYS A 478 -1.91 -27.50 1.12
CA CYS A 478 -0.75 -26.83 1.72
C CYS A 478 0.59 -27.13 1.02
N ASP A 479 0.65 -28.12 0.13
CA ASP A 479 1.81 -28.39 -0.72
C ASP A 479 1.73 -27.60 -2.04
N GLY A 480 0.68 -26.80 -2.24
CA GLY A 480 0.40 -26.06 -3.46
C GLY A 480 -0.06 -26.94 -4.61
N ASN A 481 -0.53 -28.17 -4.33
CA ASN A 481 -1.15 -29.00 -5.37
C ASN A 481 -2.58 -28.52 -5.59
N CYS A 482 -2.94 -28.31 -6.84
CA CYS A 482 -4.28 -27.93 -7.22
C CYS A 482 -5.13 -29.15 -7.53
N ASN A 483 -6.45 -28.98 -7.40
CA ASN A 483 -7.40 -30.06 -7.57
C ASN A 483 -7.74 -30.43 -9.03
N GLY A 484 -6.84 -30.18 -9.99
CA GLY A 484 -6.98 -30.62 -11.37
C GLY A 484 -7.44 -29.52 -12.33
N ASP A 485 -7.96 -29.94 -13.49
CA ASP A 485 -8.56 -29.13 -14.57
C ASP A 485 -9.88 -29.82 -14.94
N TYR A 486 -10.99 -29.32 -14.41
CA TYR A 486 -12.31 -29.93 -14.33
C TYR A 486 -13.15 -29.53 -15.55
N GLU A 487 -12.95 -28.32 -16.07
CA GLU A 487 -13.49 -27.81 -17.34
C GLU A 487 -12.77 -28.38 -18.57
N GLY A 488 -11.55 -28.90 -18.40
CA GLY A 488 -10.74 -29.48 -19.45
C GLY A 488 -10.18 -28.45 -20.42
N ASP A 489 -10.03 -27.20 -19.98
CA ASP A 489 -9.55 -26.09 -20.79
C ASP A 489 -8.01 -26.01 -20.85
N GLY A 490 -7.34 -26.77 -19.98
CA GLY A 490 -5.88 -26.86 -19.84
C GLY A 490 -5.29 -25.99 -18.73
N VAL A 491 -6.12 -25.36 -17.89
CA VAL A 491 -5.76 -24.55 -16.71
C VAL A 491 -6.29 -25.24 -15.47
N GLU A 492 -5.54 -25.21 -14.36
CA GLU A 492 -6.02 -25.79 -13.09
C GLU A 492 -6.92 -24.79 -12.35
N GLU A 493 -7.92 -25.22 -11.57
CA GLU A 493 -8.94 -24.28 -11.01
C GLU A 493 -8.35 -23.26 -10.03
N CYS A 494 -7.25 -23.63 -9.37
CA CYS A 494 -6.51 -22.73 -8.49
C CYS A 494 -5.82 -21.58 -9.25
N ASP A 495 -5.51 -21.82 -10.52
CA ASP A 495 -4.81 -20.94 -11.44
C ASP A 495 -5.80 -20.23 -12.38
N GLU A 496 -7.09 -20.54 -12.26
CA GLU A 496 -8.12 -19.91 -13.06
C GLU A 496 -8.24 -18.43 -12.70
N ILE A 497 -8.13 -17.59 -13.73
CA ILE A 497 -8.40 -16.17 -13.63
C ILE A 497 -9.82 -15.95 -14.11
N LEU A 498 -10.70 -15.63 -13.16
CA LEU A 498 -12.08 -15.25 -13.44
C LEU A 498 -12.11 -13.91 -14.18
N GLY A 499 -12.86 -13.86 -15.27
CA GLY A 499 -13.12 -12.64 -16.02
C GLY A 499 -13.78 -12.94 -17.35
N CYS A 500 -13.75 -12.01 -18.29
CA CYS A 500 -14.32 -12.27 -19.61
C CYS A 500 -13.32 -13.00 -20.52
N ALA A 501 -13.42 -14.33 -20.61
CA ALA A 501 -12.52 -15.18 -21.41
C ALA A 501 -12.84 -15.20 -22.92
N SER A 502 -13.97 -14.62 -23.35
CA SER A 502 -14.35 -14.64 -24.77
C SER A 502 -13.74 -13.50 -25.59
N ALA A 503 -12.90 -13.84 -26.57
CA ALA A 503 -12.24 -12.87 -27.46
C ALA A 503 -13.21 -12.03 -28.32
N SER A 504 -14.45 -12.48 -28.49
CA SER A 504 -15.49 -11.77 -29.25
C SER A 504 -16.32 -10.80 -28.38
N ALA A 505 -16.10 -10.77 -27.07
CA ALA A 505 -16.69 -9.80 -26.16
C ALA A 505 -15.92 -8.47 -26.15
N SER A 506 -16.61 -7.39 -25.78
CA SER A 506 -16.07 -6.02 -25.78
C SER A 506 -15.15 -5.71 -24.60
N ASN A 507 -15.25 -6.47 -23.51
CA ASN A 507 -14.42 -6.40 -22.31
C ASN A 507 -13.55 -7.66 -22.12
N TYR A 508 -13.21 -8.34 -23.23
CA TYR A 508 -12.31 -9.49 -23.22
C TYR A 508 -11.04 -9.20 -22.41
N ASP A 509 -10.74 -10.06 -21.45
CA ASP A 509 -9.51 -10.06 -20.70
C ASP A 509 -8.61 -11.20 -21.20
N PRO A 510 -7.45 -10.91 -21.83
CA PRO A 510 -6.54 -11.95 -22.29
C PRO A 510 -5.85 -12.74 -21.17
N LEU A 511 -6.00 -12.33 -19.90
CA LEU A 511 -5.54 -13.08 -18.74
C LEU A 511 -6.63 -13.98 -18.17
N ALA A 512 -7.92 -13.71 -18.45
CA ALA A 512 -9.00 -14.56 -17.97
C ALA A 512 -8.94 -15.93 -18.65
N THR A 513 -8.97 -16.97 -17.85
CA THR A 513 -9.00 -18.37 -18.30
C THR A 513 -10.40 -18.95 -18.20
N ASN A 514 -11.25 -18.42 -17.31
CA ASN A 514 -12.64 -18.86 -17.14
C ASN A 514 -13.62 -17.69 -17.21
N ASP A 515 -14.71 -17.87 -17.96
CA ASP A 515 -15.77 -16.87 -18.10
C ASP A 515 -16.68 -16.84 -16.86
N ASP A 516 -16.58 -15.77 -16.08
CA ASP A 516 -17.40 -15.55 -14.88
C ASP A 516 -18.80 -14.97 -15.19
N GLY A 517 -19.15 -14.85 -16.47
CA GLY A 517 -20.39 -14.23 -16.94
C GLY A 517 -20.32 -12.70 -17.01
N SER A 518 -19.15 -12.08 -16.80
CA SER A 518 -18.95 -10.63 -16.91
C SER A 518 -18.84 -10.14 -18.37
N CYS A 519 -18.81 -11.04 -19.36
CA CYS A 519 -18.67 -10.65 -20.76
C CYS A 519 -19.78 -9.72 -21.27
N VAL A 520 -19.37 -8.60 -21.86
CA VAL A 520 -20.21 -7.58 -22.47
C VAL A 520 -20.15 -7.72 -23.98
N TRP A 521 -21.29 -7.95 -24.61
CA TRP A 521 -21.37 -8.23 -26.04
C TRP A 521 -21.87 -7.02 -26.84
N GLY A 522 -21.02 -6.47 -27.70
CA GLY A 522 -21.39 -5.40 -28.63
C GLY A 522 -22.09 -4.21 -27.97
N ASP A 523 -23.32 -3.93 -28.41
CA ASP A 523 -24.15 -2.83 -27.89
C ASP A 523 -25.07 -3.24 -26.71
N GLY A 524 -24.90 -4.46 -26.18
CA GLY A 524 -25.74 -5.03 -25.14
C GLY A 524 -27.01 -5.74 -25.65
N SER A 525 -27.19 -5.88 -26.97
CA SER A 525 -28.32 -6.62 -27.53
C SER A 525 -28.27 -8.13 -27.23
N PHE A 526 -27.06 -8.69 -27.06
CA PHE A 526 -26.83 -10.05 -26.58
C PHE A 526 -26.24 -9.99 -25.17
N LEU A 527 -26.72 -10.85 -24.28
CA LEU A 527 -26.37 -10.84 -22.85
C LEU A 527 -25.67 -12.13 -22.41
N GLY A 528 -25.27 -13.00 -23.36
CA GLY A 528 -24.64 -14.28 -23.07
C GLY A 528 -25.61 -15.46 -23.05
N LEU A 529 -25.11 -16.60 -22.56
CA LEU A 529 -25.90 -17.79 -22.32
C LEU A 529 -26.41 -17.80 -20.87
N THR A 530 -27.59 -18.37 -20.65
CA THR A 530 -28.18 -18.57 -19.33
C THR A 530 -28.80 -19.96 -19.24
N TYR A 531 -29.08 -20.45 -18.03
CA TYR A 531 -29.76 -21.72 -17.84
C TYR A 531 -30.89 -21.63 -16.82
N GLU A 532 -31.85 -22.54 -16.90
CA GLU A 532 -32.85 -22.79 -15.87
C GLU A 532 -32.84 -24.26 -15.47
N VAL A 533 -33.04 -24.53 -14.17
CA VAL A 533 -33.21 -25.90 -13.66
C VAL A 533 -34.66 -26.33 -13.88
N VAL A 534 -34.86 -27.34 -14.73
CA VAL A 534 -36.18 -27.93 -14.99
C VAL A 534 -36.59 -28.83 -13.82
N GLY A 535 -35.63 -29.48 -13.17
CA GLY A 535 -35.82 -30.19 -11.91
C GLY A 535 -34.57 -30.99 -11.47
N ASP A 536 -34.51 -31.28 -10.18
CA ASP A 536 -33.46 -32.11 -9.55
C ASP A 536 -33.93 -33.55 -9.35
N SER A 537 -33.02 -34.51 -9.49
CA SER A 537 -33.32 -35.95 -9.41
C SER A 537 -34.47 -36.38 -10.33
N THR A 538 -34.60 -35.73 -11.48
CA THR A 538 -35.63 -36.00 -12.51
C THR A 538 -35.47 -37.39 -13.12
N VAL A 539 -34.21 -37.82 -13.21
CA VAL A 539 -33.74 -39.21 -13.37
C VAL A 539 -32.84 -39.49 -12.17
N GLU A 540 -32.86 -40.71 -11.60
CA GLU A 540 -32.16 -41.04 -10.33
C GLU A 540 -30.73 -40.48 -10.26
N GLY A 541 -30.53 -39.43 -9.45
CA GLY A 541 -29.24 -38.76 -9.25
C GLY A 541 -28.85 -37.65 -10.24
N ASN A 542 -29.64 -37.39 -11.29
CA ASN A 542 -29.36 -36.37 -12.31
C ASN A 542 -30.28 -35.15 -12.17
N SER A 543 -29.78 -33.97 -12.57
CA SER A 543 -30.57 -32.75 -12.74
C SER A 543 -30.74 -32.44 -14.22
N THR A 544 -31.88 -31.84 -14.58
CA THR A 544 -32.19 -31.43 -15.96
C THR A 544 -32.16 -29.91 -16.08
N TYR A 545 -31.44 -29.43 -17.07
CA TYR A 545 -31.23 -28.02 -17.34
C TYR A 545 -31.73 -27.66 -18.74
N ARG A 546 -32.30 -26.47 -18.90
CA ARG A 546 -32.51 -25.84 -20.21
C ARG A 546 -31.61 -24.64 -20.35
N VAL A 547 -31.02 -24.50 -21.53
CA VAL A 547 -30.03 -23.48 -21.83
C VAL A 547 -30.63 -22.51 -22.84
N TYR A 548 -30.39 -21.23 -22.63
CA TYR A 548 -30.92 -20.14 -23.42
C TYR A 548 -29.81 -19.20 -23.88
N ALA A 549 -29.89 -18.73 -25.12
CA ALA A 549 -29.25 -17.49 -25.52
C ALA A 549 -30.12 -16.32 -25.04
N GLN A 550 -29.53 -15.42 -24.25
CA GLN A 550 -30.23 -14.28 -23.67
C GLN A 550 -29.96 -13.02 -24.51
N PHE A 551 -31.02 -12.32 -24.87
CA PHE A 551 -30.98 -11.05 -25.61
C PHE A 551 -31.71 -9.95 -24.83
N ASP A 552 -31.44 -8.68 -25.17
CA ASP A 552 -32.23 -7.56 -24.66
C ASP A 552 -33.67 -7.67 -25.18
N THR A 553 -34.64 -7.48 -24.29
CA THR A 553 -36.07 -7.59 -24.60
C THR A 553 -36.58 -6.62 -25.68
N ASN A 554 -35.84 -5.56 -25.98
CA ASN A 554 -36.18 -4.58 -27.02
C ASN A 554 -35.40 -4.80 -28.32
N ALA A 555 -34.44 -5.72 -28.36
CA ALA A 555 -33.66 -6.02 -29.55
C ALA A 555 -34.50 -6.83 -30.56
N ASP A 556 -34.45 -6.42 -31.83
CA ASP A 556 -35.07 -7.16 -32.94
C ASP A 556 -34.07 -8.21 -33.44
N VAL A 557 -34.18 -9.42 -32.88
CA VAL A 557 -33.22 -10.52 -33.04
C VAL A 557 -33.87 -11.74 -33.67
N ASP A 558 -33.15 -12.36 -34.59
CA ASP A 558 -33.49 -13.63 -35.20
C ASP A 558 -32.26 -14.56 -35.29
N MET A 559 -32.16 -15.53 -34.38
CA MET A 559 -31.03 -16.45 -34.34
C MET A 559 -31.11 -17.48 -35.47
N THR A 560 -30.02 -17.60 -36.21
CA THR A 560 -29.98 -18.34 -37.48
C THR A 560 -29.19 -19.64 -37.39
N ALA A 561 -28.12 -19.71 -36.58
CA ALA A 561 -27.28 -20.90 -36.49
C ALA A 561 -26.49 -21.03 -35.18
N LEU A 562 -26.17 -22.29 -34.85
CA LEU A 562 -25.08 -22.69 -33.97
C LEU A 562 -24.06 -23.47 -34.79
N PHE A 563 -22.77 -23.16 -34.64
CA PHE A 563 -21.72 -23.79 -35.45
C PHE A 563 -20.44 -24.06 -34.66
N GLY A 564 -19.60 -24.94 -35.21
CA GLY A 564 -18.26 -25.24 -34.68
C GLY A 564 -17.32 -25.73 -35.79
N ASN A 565 -16.03 -25.45 -35.64
CA ASN A 565 -14.96 -25.85 -36.55
C ASN A 565 -13.59 -25.84 -35.84
N ALA A 566 -12.51 -26.11 -36.57
CA ALA A 566 -11.15 -26.14 -35.99
C ALA A 566 -10.61 -24.81 -35.46
N GLN A 567 -11.12 -23.67 -35.94
CA GLN A 567 -10.73 -22.34 -35.44
C GLN A 567 -11.60 -21.92 -34.26
N PHE A 568 -12.91 -22.21 -34.32
CA PHE A 568 -13.89 -21.88 -33.29
C PHE A 568 -14.63 -23.16 -32.91
N PRO A 569 -14.11 -23.91 -31.93
CA PRO A 569 -14.72 -25.17 -31.52
C PRO A 569 -16.12 -24.97 -30.96
N TRP A 570 -16.98 -25.98 -31.12
CA TRP A 570 -18.23 -26.07 -30.36
C TRP A 570 -18.10 -27.21 -29.36
N TRP A 571 -18.19 -26.89 -28.07
CA TRP A 571 -18.21 -27.84 -26.96
C TRP A 571 -19.57 -27.90 -26.29
N THR A 572 -20.07 -29.12 -26.09
CA THR A 572 -21.12 -29.47 -25.14
C THR A 572 -20.60 -30.68 -24.36
N THR A 573 -20.02 -30.43 -23.19
CA THR A 573 -19.34 -31.45 -22.38
C THR A 573 -19.91 -31.51 -20.97
N THR A 574 -19.67 -32.61 -20.26
CA THR A 574 -20.01 -32.72 -18.84
C THR A 574 -19.01 -33.59 -18.08
N THR A 575 -18.78 -33.30 -16.80
CA THR A 575 -17.98 -34.18 -15.91
C THR A 575 -18.65 -35.54 -15.66
N GLY A 576 -19.96 -35.64 -15.91
CA GLY A 576 -20.76 -36.85 -15.79
C GLY A 576 -20.98 -37.56 -17.13
N ALA A 577 -22.24 -37.92 -17.41
CA ALA A 577 -22.66 -38.42 -18.72
C ALA A 577 -24.02 -37.85 -19.07
N PHE A 578 -24.24 -37.49 -20.34
CA PHE A 578 -25.54 -37.02 -20.79
C PHE A 578 -26.56 -38.15 -20.76
N TYR A 579 -27.67 -37.93 -20.07
CA TYR A 579 -28.78 -38.86 -20.08
C TYR A 579 -29.48 -38.83 -21.44
N GLN A 580 -29.58 -40.00 -22.06
CA GLN A 580 -30.26 -40.22 -23.33
C GLN A 580 -31.30 -41.32 -23.21
N HIS A 581 -32.55 -40.98 -23.45
CA HIS A 581 -33.67 -41.91 -23.41
C HIS A 581 -33.74 -42.72 -24.71
N PRO A 582 -34.06 -44.03 -24.69
CA PRO A 582 -34.10 -44.86 -25.91
C PRO A 582 -35.14 -44.47 -26.97
N LEU A 583 -36.11 -43.63 -26.61
CA LEU A 583 -37.10 -43.01 -27.51
C LEU A 583 -36.87 -41.50 -27.69
N GLY A 584 -35.70 -41.02 -27.25
CA GLY A 584 -35.23 -39.66 -27.43
C GLY A 584 -34.92 -39.33 -28.88
N GLU A 585 -34.62 -38.07 -29.14
CA GLU A 585 -34.30 -37.55 -30.47
C GLU A 585 -33.20 -36.47 -30.36
N ASP A 586 -32.38 -36.33 -31.40
CA ASP A 586 -31.27 -35.35 -31.43
C ASP A 586 -31.71 -33.89 -31.18
N PHE A 587 -32.95 -33.58 -31.55
CA PHE A 587 -33.50 -32.22 -31.53
C PHE A 587 -34.85 -32.16 -30.82
N GLY A 588 -35.02 -31.19 -29.94
CA GLY A 588 -36.20 -31.07 -29.07
C GLY A 588 -37.54 -31.09 -29.81
N GLY A 589 -37.65 -30.36 -30.92
CA GLY A 589 -38.88 -30.31 -31.71
C GLY A 589 -39.26 -31.64 -32.40
N ASN A 590 -38.39 -32.64 -32.41
CA ASN A 590 -38.73 -34.00 -32.89
C ASN A 590 -39.32 -34.89 -31.78
N ILE A 591 -39.15 -34.50 -30.52
CA ILE A 591 -39.69 -35.24 -29.37
C ILE A 591 -41.19 -35.01 -29.30
N ASN A 592 -41.96 -36.10 -29.14
CA ASN A 592 -43.41 -36.05 -29.06
C ASN A 592 -43.89 -36.07 -27.60
N PRO A 593 -44.42 -34.94 -27.05
CA PRO A 593 -44.86 -34.85 -25.66
C PRO A 593 -46.02 -35.81 -25.31
N GLY A 594 -46.75 -36.30 -26.31
CA GLY A 594 -47.80 -37.30 -26.12
C GLY A 594 -47.31 -38.63 -25.53
N PHE A 595 -45.98 -38.87 -25.53
CA PHE A 595 -45.38 -40.05 -24.91
C PHE A 595 -45.00 -39.86 -23.44
N PHE A 596 -44.91 -38.64 -22.91
CA PHE A 596 -44.48 -38.38 -21.51
C PHE A 596 -45.39 -39.06 -20.48
N SER A 597 -46.71 -39.16 -20.75
CA SER A 597 -47.63 -39.87 -19.84
C SER A 597 -47.39 -41.38 -19.75
N TYR A 598 -46.67 -41.96 -20.72
CA TYR A 598 -46.32 -43.38 -20.78
C TYR A 598 -44.87 -43.63 -20.40
N PHE A 599 -43.98 -42.69 -20.69
CA PHE A 599 -42.56 -42.70 -20.40
C PHE A 599 -42.16 -41.31 -19.84
N PRO A 600 -42.35 -41.07 -18.54
CA PRO A 600 -42.08 -39.76 -17.93
C PRO A 600 -40.62 -39.32 -18.10
N GLU A 601 -39.69 -40.27 -18.02
CA GLU A 601 -38.25 -40.02 -18.15
C GLU A 601 -37.85 -39.46 -19.53
N LEU A 602 -38.66 -39.68 -20.59
CA LEU A 602 -38.43 -39.10 -21.91
C LEU A 602 -38.51 -37.56 -21.91
N GLU A 603 -39.21 -36.96 -20.95
CA GLU A 603 -39.25 -35.50 -20.80
C GLU A 603 -37.86 -34.91 -20.47
N TYR A 604 -36.99 -35.72 -19.88
CA TYR A 604 -35.67 -35.33 -19.40
C TYR A 604 -34.53 -35.82 -20.33
N ASP A 605 -34.86 -36.25 -21.54
CA ASP A 605 -33.88 -36.55 -22.60
C ASP A 605 -32.98 -35.33 -22.90
N SER A 606 -31.73 -35.57 -23.34
CA SER A 606 -30.78 -34.51 -23.67
C SER A 606 -30.77 -34.24 -25.18
N TRP A 607 -31.00 -32.99 -25.60
CA TRP A 607 -31.21 -32.63 -27.01
C TRP A 607 -30.84 -31.18 -27.31
N LEU A 608 -30.59 -30.90 -28.58
CA LEU A 608 -30.22 -29.57 -29.09
C LEU A 608 -31.40 -28.85 -29.76
N THR A 609 -31.35 -27.52 -29.83
CA THR A 609 -32.36 -26.76 -30.59
C THR A 609 -31.89 -25.35 -30.97
N ILE A 610 -32.71 -24.66 -31.75
CA ILE A 610 -32.75 -23.19 -31.83
C ILE A 610 -34.22 -22.84 -31.70
N GLY A 611 -34.68 -22.55 -30.48
CA GLY A 611 -36.04 -22.08 -30.13
C GLY A 611 -37.20 -23.08 -30.21
N ALA A 612 -37.00 -24.35 -30.57
CA ALA A 612 -38.07 -25.36 -30.54
C ALA A 612 -37.97 -26.28 -29.32
N ALA A 613 -39.03 -26.34 -28.51
CA ALA A 613 -39.20 -27.30 -27.43
C ALA A 613 -39.98 -28.56 -27.91
N PRO A 614 -40.07 -29.63 -27.09
CA PRO A 614 -40.86 -30.81 -27.43
C PRO A 614 -42.31 -30.47 -27.81
N GLY A 615 -42.73 -30.91 -28.99
CA GLY A 615 -44.06 -30.66 -29.56
C GLY A 615 -44.17 -29.42 -30.45
N ASP A 616 -43.14 -28.57 -30.50
CA ASP A 616 -43.07 -27.45 -31.43
C ASP A 616 -42.71 -27.91 -32.85
N TYR A 617 -42.95 -27.04 -33.83
CA TYR A 617 -42.52 -27.31 -35.20
C TYR A 617 -41.00 -27.19 -35.29
N ASN A 618 -40.32 -28.27 -35.70
CA ASN A 618 -38.88 -28.26 -35.92
C ASN A 618 -38.53 -27.85 -37.36
N ALA A 619 -37.90 -26.69 -37.52
CA ALA A 619 -37.43 -26.17 -38.79
C ALA A 619 -35.91 -26.29 -39.01
N LEU A 620 -35.20 -26.94 -38.08
CA LEU A 620 -33.75 -27.07 -38.11
C LEU A 620 -33.30 -27.89 -39.32
N ALA A 621 -32.29 -27.37 -40.00
CA ALA A 621 -31.41 -28.12 -40.86
C ALA A 621 -30.06 -28.32 -40.14
N GLN A 622 -29.36 -29.37 -40.53
CA GLN A 622 -28.04 -29.71 -40.00
C GLN A 622 -27.06 -29.94 -41.13
N GLN A 623 -25.79 -29.62 -40.87
CA GLN A 623 -24.67 -29.98 -41.72
C GLN A 623 -23.60 -30.64 -40.85
N ASN A 624 -23.10 -31.80 -41.30
CA ASN A 624 -22.05 -32.59 -40.65
C ASN A 624 -22.31 -33.07 -39.21
N MET A 625 -23.43 -32.69 -38.56
CA MET A 625 -23.76 -33.13 -37.20
C MET A 625 -23.85 -34.66 -37.05
N TYR A 626 -24.15 -35.39 -38.12
CA TYR A 626 -24.14 -36.87 -38.12
C TYR A 626 -22.77 -37.50 -37.74
N LEU A 627 -21.69 -36.71 -37.74
CA LEU A 627 -20.37 -37.15 -37.29
C LEU A 627 -20.24 -37.12 -35.75
N HIS A 628 -21.05 -36.33 -35.05
CA HIS A 628 -20.90 -36.04 -33.61
C HIS A 628 -22.11 -36.54 -32.79
N LEU A 629 -23.33 -36.46 -33.34
CA LEU A 629 -24.55 -36.92 -32.68
C LEU A 629 -24.53 -38.38 -32.20
N PRO A 630 -23.88 -39.35 -32.88
CA PRO A 630 -23.82 -40.71 -32.36
C PRO A 630 -23.13 -40.86 -31.00
N SER A 631 -22.11 -40.04 -30.72
CA SER A 631 -21.42 -40.03 -29.41
C SER A 631 -22.30 -39.35 -28.36
N PHE A 632 -22.86 -38.19 -28.69
CA PHE A 632 -23.80 -37.48 -27.82
C PHE A 632 -25.01 -38.34 -27.41
N ASN A 633 -25.58 -39.08 -28.37
CA ASN A 633 -26.68 -40.02 -28.13
C ASN A 633 -26.28 -41.29 -27.39
N ALA A 634 -24.98 -41.57 -27.26
CA ALA A 634 -24.45 -42.62 -26.39
C ALA A 634 -24.24 -42.13 -24.94
N GLY A 635 -24.41 -40.83 -24.69
CA GLY A 635 -24.18 -40.16 -23.42
C GLY A 635 -22.78 -39.55 -23.27
N ASP A 636 -21.97 -39.58 -24.32
CA ASP A 636 -20.63 -38.99 -24.34
C ASP A 636 -20.68 -37.49 -24.70
N ASP A 637 -19.56 -36.80 -24.49
CA ASP A 637 -19.38 -35.40 -24.87
C ASP A 637 -19.52 -35.15 -26.39
N MET A 638 -19.97 -33.93 -26.73
CA MET A 638 -20.02 -33.46 -28.11
C MET A 638 -19.00 -32.35 -28.33
N ILE A 639 -17.92 -32.67 -29.04
CA ILE A 639 -16.86 -31.73 -29.43
C ILE A 639 -16.79 -31.64 -30.95
N ILE A 640 -16.84 -30.42 -31.49
CA ILE A 640 -16.71 -30.10 -32.91
C ILE A 640 -15.52 -29.16 -33.11
N ASP A 641 -14.35 -29.73 -33.40
CA ASP A 641 -13.05 -29.06 -33.50
C ASP A 641 -12.33 -29.36 -34.84
N SER A 642 -13.06 -29.93 -35.81
CA SER A 642 -12.47 -30.38 -37.08
C SER A 642 -12.57 -29.33 -38.19
N GLU A 643 -11.68 -29.40 -39.19
CA GLU A 643 -11.75 -28.54 -40.39
C GLU A 643 -13.06 -28.71 -41.17
N ALA A 644 -13.70 -29.89 -41.08
CA ALA A 644 -14.98 -30.11 -41.72
C ALA A 644 -16.11 -29.29 -41.08
N GLY A 645 -15.96 -28.96 -39.79
CA GLY A 645 -16.94 -28.31 -38.94
C GLY A 645 -18.29 -29.03 -38.88
N ALA A 646 -19.19 -28.50 -38.07
CA ALA A 646 -20.59 -28.88 -38.07
C ALA A 646 -21.45 -27.69 -37.63
N GLN A 647 -22.72 -27.70 -38.03
CA GLN A 647 -23.66 -26.64 -37.68
C GLN A 647 -25.09 -27.14 -37.69
N ILE A 648 -25.93 -26.50 -36.87
CA ILE A 648 -27.38 -26.51 -37.00
C ILE A 648 -27.83 -25.10 -37.36
N PHE A 649 -28.79 -24.99 -38.26
CA PHE A 649 -29.25 -23.70 -38.77
C PHE A 649 -30.72 -23.73 -39.15
N LEU A 650 -31.37 -22.57 -39.08
CA LEU A 650 -32.74 -22.40 -39.53
C LEU A 650 -32.79 -22.15 -41.05
N ASN A 651 -33.72 -22.82 -41.73
CA ASN A 651 -33.95 -22.56 -43.14
C ASN A 651 -34.56 -21.16 -43.34
N PRO A 652 -34.26 -20.46 -44.46
CA PRO A 652 -34.86 -19.16 -44.75
C PRO A 652 -36.40 -19.19 -44.68
N GLY A 653 -37.00 -18.37 -43.82
CA GLY A 653 -38.45 -18.29 -43.59
C GLY A 653 -39.00 -19.20 -42.48
N ALA A 654 -38.16 -19.98 -41.80
CA ALA A 654 -38.49 -20.62 -40.52
C ALA A 654 -38.40 -19.67 -39.31
N SER A 655 -37.71 -18.57 -39.55
CA SER A 655 -37.19 -17.64 -38.57
C SER A 655 -38.31 -16.82 -37.91
N ASP A 656 -39.41 -16.57 -38.64
CA ASP A 656 -40.69 -16.00 -38.16
C ASP A 656 -41.35 -16.73 -36.95
N THR A 657 -40.87 -17.93 -36.56
CA THR A 657 -41.47 -18.73 -35.49
C THR A 657 -40.51 -19.42 -34.51
N GLN A 658 -39.21 -19.54 -34.83
CA GLN A 658 -38.28 -20.39 -34.05
C GLN A 658 -36.95 -19.70 -33.72
N GLY A 659 -36.53 -18.69 -34.48
CA GLY A 659 -35.29 -17.94 -34.20
C GLY A 659 -35.49 -16.70 -33.33
N VAL A 660 -36.75 -16.37 -33.01
CA VAL A 660 -37.12 -15.17 -32.25
C VAL A 660 -37.17 -15.48 -30.75
N PRO A 661 -36.46 -14.73 -29.90
CA PRO A 661 -36.54 -14.89 -28.45
C PRO A 661 -37.95 -14.71 -27.88
N ASP A 662 -38.19 -15.28 -26.70
CA ASP A 662 -39.46 -15.11 -25.99
C ASP A 662 -39.65 -13.69 -25.43
N ALA A 663 -40.76 -13.46 -24.70
CA ALA A 663 -41.07 -12.14 -24.14
C ALA A 663 -40.06 -11.64 -23.09
N ASP A 664 -39.26 -12.54 -22.53
CA ASP A 664 -38.19 -12.26 -21.57
C ASP A 664 -36.81 -12.17 -22.26
N GLY A 665 -36.78 -12.20 -23.61
CA GLY A 665 -35.56 -12.14 -24.39
C GLY A 665 -34.78 -13.46 -24.43
N ARG A 666 -35.38 -14.58 -24.01
CA ARG A 666 -34.71 -15.89 -23.96
C ARG A 666 -35.01 -16.71 -25.20
N LEU A 667 -33.96 -17.29 -25.79
CA LEU A 667 -34.11 -18.26 -26.88
C LEU A 667 -33.49 -19.60 -26.50
N LEU A 668 -34.31 -20.66 -26.46
CA LEU A 668 -33.87 -21.99 -26.06
C LEU A 668 -32.83 -22.54 -27.06
N VAL A 669 -31.71 -23.08 -26.58
CA VAL A 669 -30.64 -23.65 -27.41
C VAL A 669 -30.37 -25.13 -27.11
N GLY A 670 -30.85 -25.64 -25.97
CA GLY A 670 -30.76 -27.06 -25.66
C GLY A 670 -31.39 -27.43 -24.32
N GLN A 671 -31.50 -28.73 -24.08
CA GLN A 671 -31.81 -29.32 -22.79
C GLN A 671 -30.79 -30.42 -22.50
N PHE A 672 -30.24 -30.43 -21.30
CA PHE A 672 -29.20 -31.38 -20.90
C PHE A 672 -29.51 -31.94 -19.52
N THR A 673 -29.40 -33.25 -19.40
CA THR A 673 -29.60 -33.97 -18.13
C THR A 673 -28.33 -34.72 -17.77
N THR A 674 -27.74 -34.43 -16.63
CA THR A 674 -26.49 -35.03 -16.14
C THR A 674 -26.43 -34.93 -14.60
N ASN A 675 -25.55 -35.71 -13.97
CA ASN A 675 -25.19 -35.57 -12.56
C ASN A 675 -23.90 -34.76 -12.35
N GLY A 676 -23.25 -34.32 -13.44
CA GLY A 676 -22.03 -33.51 -13.39
C GLY A 676 -22.28 -32.02 -13.66
N VAL A 677 -21.18 -31.28 -13.79
CA VAL A 677 -21.17 -29.92 -14.32
C VAL A 677 -21.12 -29.98 -15.84
N ILE A 678 -21.77 -29.02 -16.51
CA ILE A 678 -21.82 -28.86 -17.96
C ILE A 678 -20.95 -27.67 -18.33
N PHE A 679 -20.10 -27.86 -19.33
CA PHE A 679 -19.31 -26.81 -19.96
C PHE A 679 -19.77 -26.63 -21.40
N LEU A 680 -20.19 -25.42 -21.74
CA LEU A 680 -20.60 -25.05 -23.08
C LEU A 680 -19.65 -24.02 -23.66
N ARG A 681 -19.27 -24.23 -24.92
CA ARG A 681 -18.60 -23.21 -25.75
C ARG A 681 -19.31 -23.17 -27.09
N TYR A 682 -20.14 -22.16 -27.32
CA TYR A 682 -21.02 -22.06 -28.48
C TYR A 682 -20.61 -20.89 -29.38
N ASN A 683 -20.68 -21.11 -30.69
CA ASN A 683 -20.57 -20.04 -31.67
C ASN A 683 -21.97 -19.76 -32.24
N ILE A 684 -22.47 -18.56 -31.98
CA ILE A 684 -23.84 -18.17 -32.31
C ILE A 684 -23.84 -17.20 -33.49
N GLN A 685 -24.83 -17.36 -34.38
CA GLN A 685 -25.05 -16.46 -35.50
C GLN A 685 -26.51 -16.01 -35.53
N PHE A 686 -26.75 -14.71 -35.58
CA PHE A 686 -28.10 -14.14 -35.55
C PHE A 686 -28.20 -12.88 -36.43
N GLU A 687 -29.41 -12.52 -36.82
CA GLU A 687 -29.71 -11.27 -37.51
C GLU A 687 -30.19 -10.25 -36.47
N LEU A 688 -29.51 -9.11 -36.37
CA LEU A 688 -29.84 -7.97 -35.52
C LEU A 688 -30.19 -6.77 -36.39
N ASN A 689 -31.43 -6.27 -36.30
CA ASN A 689 -31.90 -5.14 -37.11
C ASN A 689 -31.68 -5.30 -38.64
N GLY A 690 -31.70 -6.54 -39.14
CA GLY A 690 -31.45 -6.84 -40.56
C GLY A 690 -29.98 -7.04 -40.95
N GLN A 691 -29.05 -7.01 -39.98
CA GLN A 691 -27.62 -7.23 -40.18
C GLN A 691 -27.23 -8.57 -39.56
N LEU A 692 -26.38 -9.33 -40.26
CA LEU A 692 -25.90 -10.60 -39.73
C LEU A 692 -24.74 -10.36 -38.77
N GLU A 693 -24.91 -10.82 -37.54
CA GLU A 693 -23.93 -10.76 -36.45
C GLU A 693 -23.54 -12.19 -36.03
N GLN A 694 -22.32 -12.32 -35.50
CA GLN A 694 -21.80 -13.57 -34.96
C GLN A 694 -20.98 -13.28 -33.71
N TYR A 695 -21.12 -14.14 -32.71
CA TYR A 695 -20.25 -14.18 -31.54
C TYR A 695 -19.72 -15.61 -31.40
N GLU A 696 -18.39 -15.71 -31.46
CA GLU A 696 -17.64 -16.94 -31.26
C GLU A 696 -17.26 -17.11 -29.79
N ASP A 697 -16.99 -18.35 -29.40
CA ASP A 697 -16.51 -18.72 -28.06
C ASP A 697 -17.36 -18.11 -26.93
N VAL A 698 -18.69 -18.24 -27.04
CA VAL A 698 -19.62 -17.87 -25.96
C VAL A 698 -19.69 -19.02 -24.97
N GLU A 699 -19.23 -18.79 -23.75
CA GLU A 699 -19.08 -19.84 -22.74
C GLU A 699 -20.17 -19.80 -21.68
N LEU A 700 -20.43 -20.96 -21.09
CA LEU A 700 -21.28 -21.10 -19.91
C LEU A 700 -20.98 -22.41 -19.19
N THR A 701 -20.62 -22.29 -17.91
CA THR A 701 -20.40 -23.40 -16.99
C THR A 701 -21.54 -23.45 -15.97
N PHE A 702 -22.20 -24.62 -15.82
CA PHE A 702 -23.30 -24.78 -14.88
C PHE A 702 -23.57 -26.23 -14.43
N PRO A 703 -24.08 -26.45 -13.21
CA PRO A 703 -24.25 -25.45 -12.13
C PRO A 703 -22.89 -24.87 -11.72
N LEU A 704 -22.90 -23.72 -11.04
CA LEU A 704 -21.66 -23.05 -10.60
C LEU A 704 -20.76 -24.04 -9.87
N ILE A 705 -19.46 -23.99 -10.16
CA ILE A 705 -18.44 -24.74 -9.44
C ILE A 705 -18.39 -24.17 -8.02
N ALA A 706 -18.82 -24.98 -7.05
CA ALA A 706 -18.80 -24.66 -5.64
C ALA A 706 -17.81 -25.59 -4.96
N GLY A 707 -16.64 -25.04 -4.60
CA GLY A 707 -15.63 -25.72 -3.81
C GLY A 707 -16.06 -25.82 -2.35
N GLY A 708 -15.79 -26.98 -1.76
CA GLY A 708 -16.02 -27.24 -0.34
C GLY A 708 -15.87 -28.72 -0.05
N CYS A 709 -15.81 -29.09 1.22
CA CYS A 709 -15.67 -30.51 1.55
C CYS A 709 -16.91 -31.33 1.11
N THR A 710 -16.71 -32.28 0.21
CA THR A 710 -17.80 -33.13 -0.32
C THR A 710 -18.02 -34.43 0.47
N ASP A 711 -17.14 -34.75 1.43
CA ASP A 711 -17.25 -35.95 2.27
C ASP A 711 -18.22 -35.74 3.45
N PRO A 712 -19.37 -36.43 3.53
CA PRO A 712 -20.32 -36.29 4.63
C PRO A 712 -19.80 -36.73 6.01
N SER A 713 -18.61 -37.34 6.08
CA SER A 713 -17.95 -37.75 7.32
C SER A 713 -16.97 -36.73 7.88
N ALA A 714 -16.64 -35.67 7.12
CA ALA A 714 -15.85 -34.55 7.59
C ALA A 714 -16.69 -33.57 8.43
N SER A 715 -16.02 -32.86 9.33
CA SER A 715 -16.66 -31.91 10.24
C SER A 715 -17.12 -30.61 9.56
N ASN A 716 -16.50 -30.26 8.43
CA ASN A 716 -16.86 -29.11 7.58
C ASN A 716 -17.56 -29.53 6.27
N TYR A 717 -18.21 -30.70 6.22
CA TYR A 717 -18.98 -31.13 5.06
C TYR A 717 -19.95 -30.04 4.56
N ASP A 718 -19.82 -29.67 3.28
CA ASP A 718 -20.69 -28.73 2.61
C ASP A 718 -21.62 -29.47 1.63
N PRO A 719 -22.94 -29.57 1.90
CA PRO A 719 -23.89 -30.21 1.00
C PRO A 719 -24.18 -29.39 -0.28
N SER A 720 -23.71 -28.15 -0.37
CA SER A 720 -23.78 -27.31 -1.58
C SER A 720 -22.53 -27.42 -2.45
N ALA A 721 -21.43 -27.96 -1.93
CA ALA A 721 -20.23 -28.24 -2.71
C ALA A 721 -20.48 -29.37 -3.71
N ASN A 722 -20.12 -29.13 -4.96
CA ASN A 722 -20.12 -30.12 -6.04
C ASN A 722 -18.71 -30.55 -6.44
N PHE A 723 -17.68 -29.91 -5.87
CA PHE A 723 -16.28 -30.30 -5.95
C PHE A 723 -15.63 -30.22 -4.58
N ASP A 724 -14.79 -31.22 -4.29
CA ASP A 724 -13.94 -31.19 -3.10
C ASP A 724 -12.93 -30.06 -3.26
N ASP A 725 -12.75 -29.20 -2.26
CA ASP A 725 -11.70 -28.17 -2.28
C ASP A 725 -10.41 -28.66 -1.60
N MET A 726 -10.35 -29.95 -1.26
CA MET A 726 -9.28 -30.55 -0.44
C MET A 726 -9.21 -30.00 0.99
N GLY A 727 -10.20 -29.20 1.40
CA GLY A 727 -10.30 -28.58 2.72
C GLY A 727 -11.03 -29.41 3.76
N CYS A 728 -11.37 -30.68 3.48
CA CYS A 728 -12.11 -31.53 4.44
C CYS A 728 -11.38 -31.66 5.78
N ILE A 729 -12.06 -31.27 6.88
CA ILE A 729 -11.56 -31.35 8.25
C ILE A 729 -12.02 -32.65 8.89
N TYR A 730 -11.06 -33.42 9.39
CA TYR A 730 -11.27 -34.66 10.12
C TYR A 730 -10.66 -34.52 11.52
N ASP A 731 -11.54 -34.51 12.52
CA ASP A 731 -11.16 -34.44 13.92
C ASP A 731 -10.51 -35.75 14.40
N GLY A 732 -9.45 -35.64 15.19
CA GLY A 732 -8.86 -36.76 15.92
C GLY A 732 -7.42 -36.48 16.32
N CYS A 733 -6.77 -37.44 17.02
CA CYS A 733 -5.38 -37.24 17.41
C CYS A 733 -4.42 -37.21 16.20
N THR A 734 -3.73 -36.09 16.00
CA THR A 734 -2.76 -35.86 14.91
C THR A 734 -1.31 -36.20 15.30
N ASP A 735 -1.03 -36.42 16.59
CA ASP A 735 0.31 -36.77 17.07
C ASP A 735 0.64 -38.25 16.81
N GLU A 736 1.60 -38.53 15.94
CA GLU A 736 2.07 -39.89 15.59
C GLU A 736 2.60 -40.70 16.79
N THR A 737 2.98 -40.01 17.88
CA THR A 737 3.51 -40.63 19.10
C THR A 737 2.43 -41.03 20.11
N ALA A 738 1.18 -40.60 19.92
CA ALA A 738 0.05 -40.95 20.77
C ALA A 738 -0.51 -42.35 20.46
N ASP A 739 -1.05 -43.01 21.48
CA ASP A 739 -1.61 -44.37 21.40
C ASP A 739 -2.85 -44.48 20.51
N ASN A 740 -3.58 -43.38 20.31
CA ASN A 740 -4.78 -43.29 19.48
C ASN A 740 -4.61 -42.38 18.26
N PHE A 741 -3.37 -42.19 17.79
CA PHE A 741 -3.08 -41.48 16.53
C PHE A 741 -4.02 -41.93 15.40
N ASN A 742 -4.69 -40.97 14.78
CA ASN A 742 -5.54 -41.19 13.63
C ASN A 742 -4.88 -40.61 12.37
N PRO A 743 -4.34 -41.45 11.46
CA PRO A 743 -3.69 -40.96 10.24
C PRO A 743 -4.64 -40.29 9.24
N ALA A 744 -5.96 -40.32 9.48
CA ALA A 744 -6.94 -39.60 8.69
C ALA A 744 -7.34 -38.26 9.32
N ALA A 745 -6.90 -37.95 10.55
CA ALA A 745 -7.18 -36.68 11.19
C ALA A 745 -6.18 -35.62 10.73
N ASN A 746 -6.69 -34.41 10.47
CA ASN A 746 -5.88 -33.22 10.16
C ASN A 746 -6.14 -32.06 11.13
N LEU A 747 -7.00 -32.26 12.14
CA LEU A 747 -7.23 -31.32 13.23
C LEU A 747 -7.23 -32.08 14.56
N ASN A 748 -6.38 -31.68 15.50
CA ASN A 748 -6.31 -32.29 16.82
C ASN A 748 -7.51 -31.87 17.66
N ASP A 749 -8.35 -32.82 18.02
CA ASP A 749 -9.52 -32.59 18.88
C ASP A 749 -9.19 -32.68 20.39
N GLY A 750 -7.90 -32.75 20.73
CA GLY A 750 -7.41 -32.97 22.09
C GLY A 750 -7.64 -34.39 22.60
N SER A 751 -8.01 -35.33 21.73
CA SER A 751 -8.24 -36.73 22.13
C SER A 751 -6.95 -37.55 22.28
N CYS A 752 -5.77 -37.01 21.96
CA CYS A 752 -4.51 -37.74 22.02
C CYS A 752 -4.26 -38.39 23.40
N LEU A 753 -3.96 -39.68 23.38
CA LEU A 753 -3.73 -40.51 24.55
C LEU A 753 -2.25 -40.89 24.63
N TYR A 754 -1.61 -40.56 25.73
CA TYR A 754 -0.22 -40.95 26.01
C TYR A 754 -0.20 -41.82 27.26
N THR A 755 0.11 -43.12 27.08
CA THR A 755 0.26 -44.05 28.19
C THR A 755 1.59 -43.82 28.90
N GLY A 756 1.54 -43.43 30.17
CA GLY A 756 2.73 -43.27 31.01
C GLY A 756 2.42 -43.09 32.49
N CYS A 757 3.43 -42.77 33.28
CA CYS A 757 3.26 -42.50 34.70
C CYS A 757 2.92 -41.02 34.93
N MET A 758 1.73 -40.73 35.45
CA MET A 758 1.29 -39.36 35.77
C MET A 758 1.68 -38.87 37.17
N ASP A 759 2.33 -39.71 37.96
CA ASP A 759 2.70 -39.36 39.32
C ASP A 759 4.06 -38.64 39.32
N ALA A 760 4.05 -37.34 39.63
CA ALA A 760 5.26 -36.50 39.67
C ALA A 760 6.29 -36.95 40.72
N GLU A 761 5.90 -37.82 41.66
CA GLU A 761 6.81 -38.41 42.65
C GLU A 761 7.50 -39.68 42.14
N ALA A 762 7.11 -40.22 40.98
CA ALA A 762 7.73 -41.40 40.38
C ALA A 762 8.99 -41.05 39.57
N ASP A 763 9.95 -41.97 39.53
CA ASP A 763 11.21 -41.77 38.81
C ASP A 763 11.06 -41.81 37.28
N ASN A 764 10.01 -42.47 36.79
CA ASN A 764 9.65 -42.49 35.37
C ASN A 764 8.43 -41.62 35.08
N PHE A 765 8.19 -40.60 35.91
CA PHE A 765 7.17 -39.60 35.65
C PHE A 765 7.30 -39.08 34.21
N ASP A 766 6.19 -39.14 33.49
CA ASP A 766 6.06 -38.59 32.15
C ASP A 766 5.06 -37.44 32.22
N SER A 767 5.55 -36.23 31.98
CA SER A 767 4.74 -35.02 32.01
C SER A 767 3.69 -34.94 30.91
N GLN A 768 3.80 -35.75 29.85
CA GLN A 768 2.83 -35.80 28.75
C GLN A 768 1.78 -36.91 28.93
N ALA A 769 1.97 -37.81 29.89
CA ALA A 769 1.05 -38.93 30.12
C ALA A 769 -0.34 -38.44 30.58
N ASN A 770 -1.39 -38.92 29.91
CA ASN A 770 -2.79 -38.61 30.24
C ASN A 770 -3.70 -39.86 30.25
N THR A 771 -3.13 -41.03 29.96
CA THR A 771 -3.72 -42.35 30.25
C THR A 771 -2.68 -43.29 30.88
N GLY A 772 -3.11 -44.43 31.43
CA GLY A 772 -2.25 -45.41 32.12
C GLY A 772 -2.64 -45.63 33.59
N ASP A 773 -2.36 -46.83 34.11
CA ASP A 773 -2.59 -47.19 35.51
C ASP A 773 -1.33 -46.86 36.34
N PRO A 774 -1.37 -45.89 37.27
CA PRO A 774 -0.22 -45.53 38.09
C PRO A 774 0.36 -46.71 38.88
N ALA A 775 -0.45 -47.70 39.25
CA ALA A 775 0.04 -48.87 39.98
C ALA A 775 0.82 -49.86 39.10
N ALA A 776 0.64 -49.80 37.77
CA ALA A 776 1.30 -50.67 36.81
C ALA A 776 2.49 -49.98 36.13
N GLU A 777 2.37 -48.67 35.87
CA GLU A 777 3.33 -47.91 35.04
C GLU A 777 4.30 -47.05 35.85
N CYS A 778 3.94 -46.55 37.05
CA CYS A 778 4.84 -45.71 37.84
C CYS A 778 5.91 -46.52 38.57
N LEU A 779 7.15 -46.06 38.49
CA LEU A 779 8.33 -46.66 39.09
C LEU A 779 8.85 -45.76 40.20
N TYR A 780 8.94 -46.31 41.41
CA TYR A 780 9.51 -45.63 42.58
C TYR A 780 10.73 -46.41 43.06
N THR A 781 11.90 -45.80 42.99
CA THR A 781 13.19 -46.40 43.32
C THR A 781 13.50 -46.15 44.77
N GLY A 782 13.49 -47.21 45.55
CA GLY A 782 13.77 -47.14 46.98
C GLY A 782 14.07 -48.50 47.59
N CYS A 783 14.47 -48.49 48.85
CA CYS A 783 14.80 -49.71 49.57
C CYS A 783 13.53 -50.36 50.14
N TYR A 784 13.23 -51.59 49.73
CA TYR A 784 12.11 -52.38 50.27
C TYR A 784 12.34 -52.97 51.66
N ASP A 785 13.58 -52.94 52.14
CA ASP A 785 13.94 -53.59 53.38
C ASP A 785 13.42 -52.76 54.56
N LEU A 786 12.37 -53.24 55.22
CA LEU A 786 11.74 -52.61 56.38
C LEU A 786 12.73 -52.35 57.55
N ASP A 787 13.88 -53.03 57.56
CA ASP A 787 14.92 -52.88 58.57
C ASP A 787 16.08 -51.96 58.11
N ALA A 788 16.04 -51.41 56.89
CA ALA A 788 17.06 -50.49 56.38
C ALA A 788 16.79 -49.04 56.76
N ASP A 789 17.86 -48.28 57.03
CA ASP A 789 17.76 -46.85 57.40
C ASP A 789 17.23 -45.97 56.24
N ASN A 790 17.29 -46.46 55.00
CA ASN A 790 16.77 -45.82 53.78
C ASN A 790 15.49 -46.50 53.24
N PHE A 791 14.74 -47.22 54.08
CA PHE A 791 13.47 -47.83 53.69
C PHE A 791 12.50 -46.81 53.11
N ASP A 792 11.90 -47.16 51.97
CA ASP A 792 10.84 -46.39 51.31
C ASP A 792 9.59 -47.27 51.14
N ALA A 793 8.47 -46.79 51.69
CA ALA A 793 7.19 -47.47 51.65
C ALA A 793 6.46 -47.36 50.30
N GLN A 794 6.83 -46.40 49.45
CA GLN A 794 6.24 -46.13 48.13
C GLN A 794 7.02 -46.81 47.00
N ALA A 795 8.23 -47.29 47.27
CA ALA A 795 9.07 -47.95 46.28
C ALA A 795 8.32 -49.11 45.58
N ASN A 796 8.59 -49.38 44.30
CA ASN A 796 8.27 -50.65 43.61
C ASN A 796 9.36 -51.20 42.62
N THR A 797 10.43 -50.45 42.35
CA THR A 797 11.73 -50.89 41.78
C THR A 797 12.92 -50.61 42.73
N GLY A 798 14.00 -51.43 42.77
CA GLY A 798 15.00 -51.37 43.86
C GLY A 798 16.46 -51.28 43.45
N ASP A 799 17.24 -50.49 44.20
CA ASP A 799 18.68 -50.72 44.39
C ASP A 799 18.88 -51.55 45.67
N GLN A 800 19.68 -52.63 45.60
CA GLN A 800 19.94 -53.51 46.75
C GLN A 800 21.15 -53.04 47.58
N LEU A 801 21.30 -51.73 47.80
CA LEU A 801 22.43 -51.16 48.54
C LEU A 801 22.02 -50.21 49.66
#